data_AF-A0A813P815-F1
#
_entry.id   AF-A0A813P815-F1
#
_cell.length_a   1.000
_cell.length_b   1.000
_cell.length_c   1.000
_cell.angle_alpha   90.00
_cell.angle_beta   90.00
_cell.angle_gamma   90.00
#
_symmetry.space_group_name_H-M   'P 1'
#
loop_
_entity.id
_entity.type
_entity.pdbx_description
1 polymer ?
#
loop_
_entity_poly.entity_id
_entity_poly.type
_entity_poly.pdbx_seq_one_letter_code
_entity_poly.pdbx_strand_id
1 'polypeptide(L)'
;MTQETSGQPHLAKQSLEDLDPTKLTPLTPEVISRQATINIGTIGHVAHGKSTVVKSLSGVLTVRFKNEKERNITIKLGYANAKIFECDNEKCPRPERFRSAGSLKEDSFPCDRPDCGGNFRLIRHVSFVDCPGHDILMATMLNGAAVMDAALLLIAANETCPQPQTSEHLAAIGIMKLNSILVLQNKIDLVKEIQAKEQYGQIIDFVKGTNAEGAPVIPISAQLKYNIEVICEYIAKKIPIPIRDFTSKPRLIVIRSFDVNKPGAEINDLKGGVAGGSILKGVLKIGQEIEVRPGIVSKDAEGHLQCRPLLSKIVSLYAEQNVLEYAVPGGLIGVGTKIDPTLCRADRLVGQVLGGVNALPEIFTEIQINYFLLRRLVGVRTEGDKKGAKVSKLAKNEMLMVNIGSLSTGGRVLAIKEDLAKIQLTNPVCTEIAEKIALSRRVEKNFRLIGWGEIRRGSVIKPISDSRIITPKVDKENSRQLYTVHFEAKPTDCEKECPSYECPVLVYNDPIGHIRALIRNIVCISLVHDTSLKTLIGNDERNINKVPFPLKADSTKTVDVENTDFNEEMKYDSYDEHLYIIFRRLHGKPHRNYNEGGERYKIFQSNLNRIQTYNEQDDGTAIYGVTHLSDLSEEEFTQYYLNERLSSVSTSSHTSSSIYNVQHKYSDNPPESFDWRDLGAVTDVKNQGSCGSCWAFSVTGNIEGVWKVKKGELISLSEQELVDCDKVDEGCNGGYMTTAYNAIMNLSGIESEADYKYLGREQQCQFNKTQVHVYINGSINITQDENEMAKWLAANAPISIGINANMMQFYFRGIAHPRKFLCNPKGINHGVLLVGYGNETKGSKTTPYWIVKNSWGGHWGEKGYYRVYRGDGTCGINTMCSSALID
;
A
#
# COMPACT_ATOMS: atom_id res chain seq x y z
N MET A 1 -25.80 -6.73 27.00
CA MET A 1 -25.96 -5.28 26.75
C MET A 1 -26.17 -5.10 25.26
N THR A 2 -27.43 -4.91 24.90
CA THR A 2 -27.93 -4.57 23.57
C THR A 2 -27.24 -3.29 23.11
N GLN A 3 -26.42 -3.37 22.06
CA GLN A 3 -26.00 -2.16 21.35
C GLN A 3 -27.27 -1.57 20.73
N GLU A 4 -27.81 -0.53 21.38
CA GLU A 4 -28.81 0.32 20.77
C GLU A 4 -28.33 0.71 19.37
N THR A 5 -29.24 0.71 18.39
CA THR A 5 -29.05 1.20 17.02
C THR A 5 -28.84 2.73 16.98
N SER A 6 -28.08 3.27 17.93
CA SER A 6 -27.96 4.70 18.27
C SER A 6 -27.12 5.51 17.27
N GLY A 7 -26.49 4.86 16.29
CA GLY A 7 -25.58 5.55 15.34
C GLY A 7 -26.24 6.21 14.13
N GLN A 8 -27.49 5.90 13.77
CA GLN A 8 -28.11 6.36 12.52
C GLN A 8 -29.63 6.59 12.69
N PRO A 9 -30.07 7.73 13.25
CA PRO A 9 -31.48 8.02 13.54
C PRO A 9 -32.34 8.23 12.28
N HIS A 10 -31.71 8.50 11.12
CA HIS A 10 -32.38 8.80 9.86
C HIS A 10 -32.75 7.57 9.02
N LEU A 11 -32.38 6.36 9.46
CA LEU A 11 -32.74 5.10 8.81
C LEU A 11 -33.86 4.40 9.59
N ALA A 12 -34.79 3.75 8.88
CA ALA A 12 -35.85 2.96 9.48
C ALA A 12 -35.27 1.94 10.47
N LYS A 13 -35.86 1.81 11.68
CA LYS A 13 -35.37 0.87 12.69
C LYS A 13 -35.78 -0.56 12.31
N GLN A 14 -34.88 -1.50 12.52
CA GLN A 14 -35.18 -2.93 12.49
C GLN A 14 -35.28 -3.42 13.92
N SER A 15 -36.32 -4.18 14.24
CA SER A 15 -36.51 -4.84 15.54
C SER A 15 -36.63 -6.35 15.34
N LEU A 16 -35.93 -7.13 16.15
CA LEU A 16 -36.07 -8.59 16.16
C LEU A 16 -37.44 -9.06 16.68
N GLU A 17 -38.12 -8.24 17.49
CA GLU A 17 -39.41 -8.57 18.13
C GLU A 17 -40.59 -8.52 17.14
N ASP A 18 -40.55 -7.59 16.18
CA ASP A 18 -41.61 -7.41 15.17
C ASP A 18 -41.40 -8.26 13.91
N LEU A 19 -40.34 -9.08 13.89
CA LEU A 19 -39.93 -9.83 12.71
C LEU A 19 -40.85 -11.03 12.43
N ASP A 20 -41.73 -10.89 11.44
CA ASP A 20 -42.52 -11.97 10.85
C ASP A 20 -42.02 -12.31 9.43
N PRO A 21 -41.24 -13.40 9.24
CA PRO A 21 -40.66 -13.78 7.94
C PRO A 21 -41.69 -14.03 6.84
N THR A 22 -42.95 -14.28 7.18
CA THR A 22 -44.01 -14.58 6.20
C THR A 22 -44.57 -13.32 5.53
N LYS A 23 -44.46 -12.17 6.19
CA LYS A 23 -44.94 -10.87 5.69
C LYS A 23 -43.85 -10.06 5.00
N LEU A 24 -42.59 -10.49 5.12
CA LEU A 24 -41.46 -9.82 4.50
C LEU A 24 -41.50 -9.93 2.98
N THR A 25 -41.32 -8.79 2.34
CA THR A 25 -41.01 -8.71 0.91
C THR A 25 -39.64 -8.06 0.71
N PRO A 26 -38.97 -8.25 -0.44
CA PRO A 26 -37.74 -7.54 -0.76
C PRO A 26 -37.89 -6.01 -0.79
N LEU A 27 -39.13 -5.49 -0.81
CA LEU A 27 -39.42 -4.06 -0.82
C LEU A 27 -39.90 -3.51 0.53
N THR A 28 -39.79 -4.29 1.60
CA THR A 28 -40.20 -3.82 2.93
C THR A 28 -39.37 -2.59 3.32
N PRO A 29 -39.97 -1.46 3.72
CA PRO A 29 -39.23 -0.21 3.95
C PRO A 29 -38.07 -0.34 4.94
N GLU A 30 -38.26 -1.10 6.03
CA GLU A 30 -37.23 -1.41 7.03
C GLU A 30 -36.01 -2.14 6.46
N VAL A 31 -36.23 -2.94 5.41
CA VAL A 31 -35.20 -3.71 4.73
C VAL A 31 -34.47 -2.83 3.73
N ILE A 32 -35.19 -2.18 2.80
CA ILE A 32 -34.57 -1.35 1.75
C ILE A 32 -33.81 -0.17 2.36
N SER A 33 -34.25 0.37 3.51
CA SER A 33 -33.56 1.47 4.18
C SER A 33 -32.12 1.13 4.56
N ARG A 34 -31.86 -0.11 4.98
CA ARG A 34 -30.56 -0.50 5.54
C ARG A 34 -29.76 -1.46 4.66
N GLN A 35 -30.43 -2.30 3.88
CA GLN A 35 -29.83 -3.42 3.16
C GLN A 35 -30.24 -3.42 1.67
N ALA A 36 -29.26 -3.70 0.81
CA ALA A 36 -29.51 -3.97 -0.60
C ALA A 36 -30.18 -5.34 -0.80
N THR A 37 -31.17 -5.42 -1.69
CA THR A 37 -31.96 -6.64 -1.90
C THR A 37 -31.72 -7.29 -3.26
N ILE A 38 -31.06 -6.58 -4.18
CA ILE A 38 -30.76 -7.04 -5.54
C ILE A 38 -29.26 -6.88 -5.81
N ASN A 39 -28.64 -7.91 -6.38
CA ASN A 39 -27.25 -7.88 -6.82
C ASN A 39 -27.16 -7.62 -8.33
N ILE A 40 -26.53 -6.52 -8.72
CA ILE A 40 -26.32 -6.13 -10.12
C ILE A 40 -24.83 -6.21 -10.44
N GLY A 41 -24.45 -7.08 -11.37
CA GLY A 41 -23.06 -7.22 -11.79
C GLY A 41 -22.66 -6.23 -12.88
N THR A 42 -21.43 -5.71 -12.84
CA THR A 42 -20.85 -4.99 -13.99
C THR A 42 -19.86 -5.89 -14.72
N ILE A 43 -20.11 -6.13 -16.01
CA ILE A 43 -19.28 -6.97 -16.87
C ILE A 43 -18.84 -6.23 -18.14
N GLY A 44 -17.70 -6.60 -18.71
CA GLY A 44 -17.16 -6.01 -19.94
C GLY A 44 -15.64 -6.14 -20.01
N HIS A 45 -15.06 -5.75 -21.15
CA HIS A 45 -13.62 -5.82 -21.40
C HIS A 45 -12.79 -4.95 -20.41
N VAL A 46 -11.47 -5.18 -20.40
CA VAL A 46 -10.51 -4.36 -19.64
C VAL A 46 -10.64 -2.89 -20.09
N ALA A 47 -10.45 -1.95 -19.15
CA ALA A 47 -10.52 -0.51 -19.41
C ALA A 47 -11.87 0.06 -19.92
N HIS A 48 -12.96 -0.72 -20.02
CA HIS A 48 -14.30 -0.20 -20.35
C HIS A 48 -14.95 0.70 -19.27
N GLY A 49 -14.29 0.89 -18.12
CA GLY A 49 -14.76 1.79 -17.06
C GLY A 49 -15.82 1.19 -16.11
N LYS A 50 -15.82 -0.13 -15.89
CA LYS A 50 -16.72 -0.84 -14.96
C LYS A 50 -16.75 -0.21 -13.57
N SER A 51 -15.59 -0.14 -12.92
CA SER A 51 -15.43 0.45 -11.59
C SER A 51 -15.82 1.94 -11.55
N THR A 52 -15.60 2.68 -12.64
CA THR A 52 -15.99 4.09 -12.75
C THR A 52 -17.51 4.26 -12.78
N VAL A 53 -18.22 3.38 -13.50
CA VAL A 53 -19.71 3.38 -13.51
C VAL A 53 -20.26 3.00 -12.13
N VAL A 54 -19.66 2.02 -11.45
CA VAL A 54 -20.08 1.69 -10.08
C VAL A 54 -19.85 2.87 -9.15
N LYS A 55 -18.72 3.58 -9.28
CA LYS A 55 -18.45 4.80 -8.51
C LYS A 55 -19.42 5.94 -8.82
N SER A 56 -19.83 6.13 -10.08
CA SER A 56 -20.78 7.19 -10.42
C SER A 56 -22.18 6.90 -9.87
N LEU A 57 -22.60 5.63 -9.82
CA LEU A 57 -23.90 5.22 -9.28
C LEU A 57 -23.92 5.21 -7.75
N SER A 58 -22.91 4.62 -7.10
CA SER A 58 -22.89 4.40 -5.65
C SER A 58 -22.18 5.50 -4.85
N GLY A 59 -21.30 6.27 -5.50
CA GLY A 59 -20.35 7.18 -4.82
C GLY A 59 -19.13 6.48 -4.22
N VAL A 60 -19.07 5.14 -4.26
CA VAL A 60 -18.03 4.34 -3.60
C VAL A 60 -17.05 3.79 -4.61
N LEU A 61 -15.75 3.90 -4.33
CA LEU A 61 -14.72 3.27 -5.13
C LEU A 61 -14.59 1.78 -4.78
N THR A 62 -14.74 0.91 -5.77
CA THR A 62 -14.68 -0.55 -5.59
C THR A 62 -13.27 -1.09 -5.41
N VAL A 63 -12.26 -0.37 -5.92
CA VAL A 63 -10.84 -0.71 -5.81
C VAL A 63 -10.33 -0.37 -4.41
N ARG A 64 -10.09 -1.40 -3.58
CA ARG A 64 -9.64 -1.22 -2.19
C ARG A 64 -8.21 -1.69 -1.93
N PHE A 65 -7.67 -2.60 -2.74
CA PHE A 65 -6.33 -3.14 -2.51
C PHE A 65 -5.26 -2.28 -3.19
N LYS A 66 -4.12 -2.09 -2.51
CA LYS A 66 -2.97 -1.34 -3.05
C LYS A 66 -2.50 -1.91 -4.38
N ASN A 67 -2.38 -3.24 -4.50
CA ASN A 67 -1.99 -3.92 -5.74
C ASN A 67 -2.95 -3.65 -6.92
N GLU A 68 -4.25 -3.51 -6.63
CA GLU A 68 -5.26 -3.18 -7.65
C GLU A 68 -5.16 -1.71 -8.07
N LYS A 69 -4.91 -0.81 -7.10
CA LYS A 69 -4.73 0.63 -7.32
C LYS A 69 -3.47 0.93 -8.13
N GLU A 70 -2.36 0.24 -7.85
CA GLU A 70 -1.10 0.40 -8.59
C GLU A 70 -1.20 -0.10 -10.04
N ARG A 71 -1.92 -1.21 -10.26
CA ARG A 71 -2.08 -1.81 -11.59
C ARG A 71 -3.28 -1.26 -12.37
N ASN A 72 -4.10 -0.40 -11.75
CA ASN A 72 -5.36 0.10 -12.29
C ASN A 72 -6.29 -1.00 -12.86
N ILE A 73 -6.30 -2.18 -12.22
CA ILE A 73 -7.17 -3.30 -12.59
C ILE A 73 -7.88 -3.87 -11.36
N THR A 74 -9.14 -4.24 -11.53
CA THR A 74 -9.90 -5.01 -10.54
C THR A 74 -9.39 -6.46 -10.56
N ILE A 75 -8.88 -6.96 -9.42
CA ILE A 75 -8.35 -8.34 -9.30
C ILE A 75 -9.37 -9.20 -8.56
N LYS A 76 -9.80 -8.72 -7.39
CA LYS A 76 -10.86 -9.32 -6.58
C LYS A 76 -12.20 -8.69 -6.95
N LEU A 77 -13.30 -9.35 -6.59
CA LEU A 77 -14.63 -8.78 -6.74
C LEU A 77 -14.75 -7.49 -5.93
N GLY A 78 -15.11 -6.41 -6.61
CA GLY A 78 -15.41 -5.12 -5.99
C GLY A 78 -16.88 -5.05 -5.59
N TYR A 79 -17.18 -4.34 -4.51
CA TYR A 79 -18.54 -4.22 -3.99
C TYR A 79 -18.86 -2.78 -3.61
N ALA A 80 -20.07 -2.36 -3.93
CA ALA A 80 -20.62 -1.07 -3.54
C ALA A 80 -22.14 -1.16 -3.46
N ASN A 81 -22.76 -0.50 -2.49
CA ASN A 81 -24.21 -0.44 -2.37
C ASN A 81 -24.71 0.96 -2.77
N ALA A 82 -25.89 1.04 -3.36
CA ALA A 82 -26.50 2.29 -3.80
C ALA A 82 -28.01 2.29 -3.58
N LYS A 83 -28.53 3.41 -3.07
CA LYS A 83 -29.96 3.68 -2.97
C LYS A 83 -30.44 4.40 -4.23
N ILE A 84 -31.59 3.97 -4.75
CA ILE A 84 -32.25 4.56 -5.91
C ILE A 84 -33.54 5.22 -5.45
N PHE A 85 -33.67 6.49 -5.79
CA PHE A 85 -34.78 7.35 -5.42
C PHE A 85 -35.58 7.77 -6.64
N GLU A 86 -36.88 7.98 -6.44
CA GLU A 86 -37.79 8.59 -7.40
C GLU A 86 -38.47 9.79 -6.77
N CYS A 87 -38.61 10.88 -7.52
CA CYS A 87 -39.39 12.02 -7.07
C CYS A 87 -40.89 11.70 -7.12
N ASP A 88 -41.60 12.00 -6.02
CA ASP A 88 -43.05 11.83 -5.90
C ASP A 88 -43.84 12.72 -6.87
N ASN A 89 -43.25 13.84 -7.28
CA ASN A 89 -43.94 14.83 -8.10
C ASN A 89 -43.89 14.45 -9.59
N GLU A 90 -45.05 14.17 -10.17
CA GLU A 90 -45.19 13.84 -11.60
C GLU A 90 -44.77 14.97 -12.54
N LYS A 91 -44.69 16.21 -12.05
CA LYS A 91 -44.18 17.36 -12.83
C LYS A 91 -42.67 17.31 -13.06
N CYS A 92 -41.93 16.44 -12.36
CA CYS A 92 -40.51 16.26 -12.56
C CYS A 92 -40.25 15.53 -13.90
N PRO A 93 -39.54 16.15 -14.87
CA PRO A 93 -39.34 15.54 -16.18
C PRO A 93 -38.37 14.35 -16.10
N ARG A 94 -38.53 13.40 -17.03
CA ARG A 94 -37.53 12.35 -17.27
C ARG A 94 -36.34 12.98 -18.01
N PRO A 95 -35.08 12.67 -17.63
CA PRO A 95 -34.65 11.60 -16.73
C PRO A 95 -34.37 12.04 -15.26
N GLU A 96 -34.37 13.34 -14.95
CA GLU A 96 -34.01 13.91 -13.63
C GLU A 96 -34.86 13.43 -12.45
N ARG A 97 -36.03 12.83 -12.74
CA ARG A 97 -36.92 12.21 -11.75
C ARG A 97 -36.27 11.09 -10.92
N PHE A 98 -35.24 10.44 -11.46
CA PHE A 98 -34.53 9.35 -10.77
C PHE A 98 -33.14 9.78 -10.34
N ARG A 99 -32.73 9.34 -9.16
CA ARG A 99 -31.40 9.64 -8.62
C ARG A 99 -30.83 8.45 -7.86
N SER A 100 -29.51 8.29 -7.91
CA SER A 100 -28.80 7.38 -7.03
C SER A 100 -28.01 8.13 -5.96
N ALA A 101 -27.89 7.54 -4.78
CA ALA A 101 -26.99 7.98 -3.73
C ALA A 101 -26.36 6.78 -3.00
N GLY A 102 -25.34 7.04 -2.19
CA GLY A 102 -24.74 6.01 -1.33
C GLY A 102 -25.70 5.51 -0.25
N SER A 103 -25.36 4.38 0.37
CA SER A 103 -26.23 3.69 1.34
C SER A 103 -26.53 4.47 2.62
N LEU A 104 -25.69 5.44 2.99
CA LEU A 104 -25.86 6.27 4.19
C LEU A 104 -26.91 7.38 4.04
N LYS A 105 -27.34 7.68 2.81
CA LYS A 105 -28.29 8.77 2.55
C LYS A 105 -29.65 8.44 3.19
N GLU A 106 -30.33 9.50 3.65
CA GLU A 106 -31.70 9.45 4.19
C GLU A 106 -32.68 8.87 3.19
N ASP A 107 -33.75 8.23 3.69
CA ASP A 107 -34.73 7.53 2.84
C ASP A 107 -35.65 8.50 2.07
N SER A 108 -35.78 9.73 2.56
CA SER A 108 -36.51 10.80 1.89
C SER A 108 -35.81 12.14 2.03
N PHE A 109 -35.65 12.88 0.93
CA PHE A 109 -35.05 14.23 0.94
C PHE A 109 -35.68 15.11 -0.15
N PRO A 110 -35.63 16.45 -0.04
CA PRO A 110 -36.26 17.35 -1.01
C PRO A 110 -35.60 17.28 -2.38
N CYS A 111 -36.37 17.54 -3.45
CA CYS A 111 -35.84 17.63 -4.80
C CYS A 111 -34.96 18.87 -4.96
N ASP A 112 -33.81 18.74 -5.64
CA ASP A 112 -32.88 19.85 -5.88
C ASP A 112 -33.47 20.95 -6.77
N ARG A 113 -34.53 20.64 -7.53
CA ARG A 113 -35.10 21.57 -8.49
C ARG A 113 -36.01 22.58 -7.77
N PRO A 114 -35.76 23.90 -7.92
CA PRO A 114 -36.54 24.93 -7.23
C PRO A 114 -38.02 24.94 -7.64
N ASP A 115 -38.33 24.53 -8.87
CA ASP A 115 -39.72 24.43 -9.38
C ASP A 115 -40.48 23.18 -8.88
N CYS A 116 -39.78 22.26 -8.22
CA CYS A 116 -40.32 20.98 -7.80
C CYS A 116 -40.37 20.90 -6.27
N GLY A 117 -41.53 21.19 -5.67
CA GLY A 117 -41.77 20.98 -4.23
C GLY A 117 -41.93 19.51 -3.80
N GLY A 118 -41.44 18.57 -4.61
CA GLY A 118 -41.55 17.13 -4.36
C GLY A 118 -40.35 16.59 -3.57
N ASN A 119 -40.55 15.46 -2.87
CA ASN A 119 -39.46 14.74 -2.21
C ASN A 119 -39.05 13.53 -3.05
N PHE A 120 -37.75 13.22 -3.02
CA PHE A 120 -37.21 11.96 -3.48
C PHE A 120 -37.50 10.89 -2.43
N ARG A 121 -38.15 9.78 -2.82
CA ARG A 121 -38.39 8.62 -1.97
C ARG A 121 -37.59 7.43 -2.42
N LEU A 122 -37.08 6.66 -1.46
CA LEU A 122 -36.37 5.41 -1.69
C LEU A 122 -37.29 4.36 -2.32
N ILE A 123 -36.89 3.83 -3.48
CA ILE A 123 -37.61 2.73 -4.14
C ILE A 123 -36.82 1.43 -4.09
N ARG A 124 -35.51 1.51 -4.35
CA ARG A 124 -34.66 0.33 -4.39
C ARG A 124 -33.33 0.58 -3.71
N HIS A 125 -32.81 -0.45 -3.06
CA HIS A 125 -31.43 -0.50 -2.59
C HIS A 125 -30.76 -1.66 -3.31
N VAL A 126 -29.77 -1.34 -4.14
CA VAL A 126 -29.07 -2.28 -5.00
C VAL A 126 -27.63 -2.43 -4.56
N SER A 127 -27.08 -3.62 -4.74
CA SER A 127 -25.67 -3.91 -4.55
C SER A 127 -25.02 -4.13 -5.91
N PHE A 128 -23.93 -3.44 -6.17
CA PHE A 128 -23.13 -3.60 -7.38
C PHE A 128 -21.97 -4.57 -7.12
N VAL A 129 -21.86 -5.57 -8.00
CA VAL A 129 -20.75 -6.53 -8.03
C VAL A 129 -19.84 -6.18 -9.20
N ASP A 130 -18.69 -5.59 -8.91
CA ASP A 130 -17.72 -5.21 -9.91
C ASP A 130 -16.82 -6.40 -10.27
N CYS A 131 -17.08 -6.99 -11.44
CA CYS A 131 -16.30 -8.11 -11.94
C CYS A 131 -15.03 -7.68 -12.67
N PRO A 132 -13.92 -8.42 -12.49
CA PRO A 132 -12.71 -8.19 -13.27
C PRO A 132 -12.97 -8.40 -14.77
N GLY A 133 -12.35 -7.57 -15.61
CA GLY A 133 -12.45 -7.66 -17.08
C GLY A 133 -11.31 -8.41 -17.77
N HIS A 134 -10.32 -8.86 -17.01
CA HIS A 134 -9.12 -9.50 -17.52
C HIS A 134 -9.37 -11.01 -17.69
N ASP A 135 -8.93 -11.57 -18.81
CA ASP A 135 -9.12 -12.98 -19.16
C ASP A 135 -8.53 -13.99 -18.16
N ILE A 136 -7.41 -13.67 -17.51
CA ILE A 136 -6.80 -14.50 -16.45
C ILE A 136 -7.74 -14.66 -15.24
N LEU A 137 -8.65 -13.71 -15.02
CA LEU A 137 -9.51 -13.63 -13.83
C LEU A 137 -10.94 -14.13 -14.08
N MET A 138 -11.14 -14.93 -15.13
CA MET A 138 -12.45 -15.52 -15.45
C MET A 138 -13.05 -16.36 -14.32
N ALA A 139 -12.22 -17.03 -13.51
CA ALA A 139 -12.68 -17.76 -12.34
C ALA A 139 -13.40 -16.82 -11.34
N THR A 140 -12.78 -15.67 -11.05
CA THR A 140 -13.34 -14.64 -10.17
C THR A 140 -14.63 -14.05 -10.74
N MET A 141 -14.70 -13.84 -12.06
CA MET A 141 -15.91 -13.35 -12.73
C MET A 141 -17.07 -14.35 -12.60
N LEU A 142 -16.81 -15.65 -12.81
CA LEU A 142 -17.82 -16.71 -12.65
C LEU A 142 -18.32 -16.81 -11.20
N ASN A 143 -17.44 -16.65 -10.22
CA ASN A 143 -17.81 -16.62 -8.80
C ASN A 143 -18.73 -15.43 -8.47
N GLY A 144 -18.51 -14.28 -9.14
CA GLY A 144 -19.41 -13.13 -9.06
C GLY A 144 -20.75 -13.38 -9.76
N ALA A 145 -20.72 -14.00 -10.94
CA ALA A 145 -21.90 -14.29 -11.76
C ALA A 145 -22.91 -15.20 -11.05
N ALA A 146 -22.46 -16.12 -10.21
CA ALA A 146 -23.32 -17.00 -9.42
C ALA A 146 -24.22 -16.26 -8.41
N VAL A 147 -23.91 -15.00 -8.10
CA VAL A 147 -24.58 -14.21 -7.05
C VAL A 147 -25.46 -13.10 -7.62
N MET A 148 -25.26 -12.77 -8.90
CA MET A 148 -25.96 -11.68 -9.58
C MET A 148 -27.40 -12.05 -9.91
N ASP A 149 -28.30 -11.09 -9.76
CA ASP A 149 -29.69 -11.18 -10.24
C ASP A 149 -29.86 -10.52 -11.61
N ALA A 150 -29.05 -9.50 -11.88
CA ALA A 150 -29.03 -8.75 -13.13
C ALA A 150 -27.60 -8.32 -13.48
N ALA A 151 -27.37 -7.94 -14.73
CA ALA A 151 -26.06 -7.52 -15.20
C ALA A 151 -26.08 -6.27 -16.09
N LEU A 152 -25.05 -5.44 -15.93
CA LEU A 152 -24.73 -4.31 -16.77
C LEU A 152 -23.56 -4.71 -17.68
N LEU A 153 -23.82 -4.76 -18.99
CA LEU A 153 -22.81 -5.01 -20.01
C LEU A 153 -22.20 -3.69 -20.48
N LEU A 154 -20.98 -3.39 -20.06
CA LEU A 154 -20.27 -2.17 -20.45
C LEU A 154 -19.44 -2.39 -21.72
N ILE A 155 -19.66 -1.50 -22.69
CA ILE A 155 -18.93 -1.44 -23.96
C ILE A 155 -18.38 -0.02 -24.10
N ALA A 156 -17.07 0.13 -24.29
CA ALA A 156 -16.47 1.45 -24.46
C ALA A 156 -16.69 1.96 -25.89
N ALA A 157 -17.14 3.21 -26.03
CA ALA A 157 -17.53 3.79 -27.31
C ALA A 157 -16.36 4.00 -28.29
N ASN A 158 -15.15 4.14 -27.75
CA ASN A 158 -13.91 4.35 -28.49
C ASN A 158 -13.27 3.05 -29.02
N GLU A 159 -13.85 1.88 -28.72
CA GLU A 159 -13.33 0.56 -29.14
C GLU A 159 -14.30 -0.12 -30.12
N THR A 160 -13.78 -1.02 -30.96
CA THR A 160 -14.63 -1.79 -31.86
C THR A 160 -15.42 -2.86 -31.10
N CYS A 161 -16.67 -3.10 -31.51
CA CYS A 161 -17.50 -4.17 -30.98
C CYS A 161 -17.62 -5.30 -32.03
N PRO A 162 -17.47 -6.59 -31.67
CA PRO A 162 -17.30 -7.13 -30.32
C PRO A 162 -15.84 -7.32 -29.87
N GLN A 163 -15.59 -7.05 -28.59
CA GLN A 163 -14.34 -7.46 -27.94
C GLN A 163 -14.44 -8.92 -27.42
N PRO A 164 -13.34 -9.69 -27.42
CA PRO A 164 -13.36 -11.12 -27.04
C PRO A 164 -13.93 -11.36 -25.63
N GLN A 165 -13.51 -10.56 -24.66
CA GLN A 165 -13.94 -10.68 -23.26
C GLN A 165 -15.41 -10.30 -23.09
N THR A 166 -15.92 -9.34 -23.89
CA THR A 166 -17.34 -9.00 -23.90
C THR A 166 -18.18 -10.20 -24.31
N SER A 167 -17.75 -10.96 -25.32
CA SER A 167 -18.41 -12.22 -25.72
C SER A 167 -18.27 -13.33 -24.68
N GLU A 168 -17.11 -13.43 -24.02
CA GLU A 168 -16.87 -14.45 -23.00
C GLU A 168 -17.74 -14.23 -21.76
N HIS A 169 -17.85 -12.98 -21.32
CA HIS A 169 -18.70 -12.59 -20.20
C HIS A 169 -20.19 -12.78 -20.52
N LEU A 170 -20.63 -12.40 -21.72
CA LEU A 170 -22.02 -12.59 -22.14
C LEU A 170 -22.38 -14.08 -22.22
N ALA A 171 -21.48 -14.93 -22.71
CA ALA A 171 -21.67 -16.37 -22.73
C ALA A 171 -21.73 -16.96 -21.31
N ALA A 172 -20.86 -16.51 -20.40
CA ALA A 172 -20.88 -16.91 -19.00
C ALA A 172 -22.22 -16.54 -18.30
N ILE A 173 -22.73 -15.34 -18.56
CA ILE A 173 -24.03 -14.89 -18.04
C ILE A 173 -25.18 -15.71 -18.63
N GLY A 174 -25.14 -16.01 -19.93
CA GLY A 174 -26.15 -16.86 -20.59
C GLY A 174 -26.22 -18.27 -19.99
N ILE A 175 -25.07 -18.82 -19.58
CA ILE A 175 -24.98 -20.13 -18.89
C ILE A 175 -25.64 -20.08 -17.51
N MET A 176 -25.45 -19.00 -16.76
CA MET A 176 -26.07 -18.77 -15.46
C MET A 176 -27.55 -18.38 -15.56
N LYS A 177 -28.10 -18.26 -16.79
CA LYS A 177 -29.50 -17.92 -17.10
C LYS A 177 -29.97 -16.58 -16.52
N LEU A 178 -29.09 -15.57 -16.48
CA LEU A 178 -29.53 -14.21 -16.16
C LEU A 178 -30.14 -13.60 -17.42
N ASN A 179 -31.43 -13.28 -17.35
CA ASN A 179 -32.18 -12.68 -18.46
C ASN A 179 -32.21 -11.14 -18.37
N SER A 180 -32.00 -10.61 -17.17
CA SER A 180 -32.06 -9.17 -16.89
C SER A 180 -30.72 -8.50 -17.19
N ILE A 181 -30.52 -8.11 -18.44
CA ILE A 181 -29.28 -7.47 -18.91
C ILE A 181 -29.59 -6.06 -19.41
N LEU A 182 -28.77 -5.08 -19.02
CA LEU A 182 -28.76 -3.73 -19.59
C LEU A 182 -27.42 -3.48 -20.26
N VAL A 183 -27.42 -2.95 -21.48
CA VAL A 183 -26.18 -2.64 -22.20
C VAL A 183 -25.86 -1.16 -22.03
N LEU A 184 -24.63 -0.86 -21.61
CA LEU A 184 -24.14 0.50 -21.38
C LEU A 184 -23.03 0.81 -22.37
N GLN A 185 -23.25 1.81 -23.21
CA GLN A 185 -22.23 2.37 -24.10
C GLN A 185 -21.52 3.50 -23.35
N ASN A 186 -20.34 3.22 -22.80
CA ASN A 186 -19.59 4.12 -21.94
C ASN A 186 -18.50 4.89 -22.71
N LYS A 187 -17.98 5.97 -22.13
CA LYS A 187 -16.95 6.85 -22.74
C LYS A 187 -17.42 7.55 -24.02
N ILE A 188 -18.71 7.88 -24.10
CA ILE A 188 -19.26 8.62 -25.25
C ILE A 188 -18.64 10.03 -25.38
N ASP A 189 -18.08 10.56 -24.30
CA ASP A 189 -17.36 11.85 -24.26
C ASP A 189 -16.11 11.89 -25.15
N LEU A 190 -15.56 10.73 -25.54
CA LEU A 190 -14.37 10.65 -26.37
C LEU A 190 -14.66 10.49 -27.86
N VAL A 191 -15.92 10.24 -28.25
CA VAL A 191 -16.29 9.91 -29.63
C VAL A 191 -17.31 10.87 -30.20
N LYS A 192 -17.31 11.00 -31.53
CA LYS A 192 -18.32 11.78 -32.26
C LYS A 192 -19.64 11.00 -32.33
N GLU A 193 -20.76 11.72 -32.46
CA GLU A 193 -22.10 11.12 -32.52
C GLU A 193 -22.26 10.06 -33.63
N ILE A 194 -21.63 10.28 -34.79
CA ILE A 194 -21.68 9.35 -35.93
C ILE A 194 -21.05 8.00 -35.54
N GLN A 195 -19.84 8.04 -34.96
CA GLN A 195 -19.13 6.85 -34.50
C GLN A 195 -19.91 6.11 -33.40
N ALA A 196 -20.54 6.86 -32.49
CA ALA A 196 -21.38 6.27 -31.44
C ALA A 196 -22.61 5.55 -32.03
N LYS A 197 -23.25 6.10 -33.07
CA LYS A 197 -24.37 5.47 -33.78
C LYS A 197 -23.95 4.24 -34.57
N GLU A 198 -22.80 4.28 -35.25
CA GLU A 198 -22.25 3.11 -35.95
C GLU A 198 -21.99 1.96 -34.98
N GLN A 199 -21.37 2.27 -33.84
CA GLN A 199 -21.11 1.26 -32.81
C GLN A 199 -22.41 0.73 -32.19
N TYR A 200 -23.43 1.57 -32.00
CA TYR A 200 -24.75 1.12 -31.56
C TYR A 200 -25.34 0.05 -32.50
N GLY A 201 -25.20 0.24 -33.82
CA GLY A 201 -25.56 -0.78 -34.81
C GLY A 201 -24.80 -2.10 -34.61
N GLN A 202 -23.48 -2.03 -34.42
CA GLN A 202 -22.64 -3.20 -34.14
C GLN A 202 -23.05 -3.94 -32.85
N ILE A 203 -23.46 -3.21 -31.81
CA ILE A 203 -23.91 -3.78 -30.54
C ILE A 203 -25.22 -4.55 -30.74
N ILE A 204 -26.18 -3.99 -31.47
CA ILE A 204 -27.44 -4.67 -31.78
C ILE A 204 -27.18 -5.96 -32.55
N ASP A 205 -26.34 -5.90 -33.58
CA ASP A 205 -25.99 -7.07 -34.38
C ASP A 205 -25.28 -8.15 -33.56
N PHE A 206 -24.42 -7.73 -32.62
CA PHE A 206 -23.73 -8.64 -31.72
C PHE A 206 -24.65 -9.31 -30.70
N VAL A 207 -25.64 -8.57 -30.18
CA VAL A 207 -26.57 -9.04 -29.16
C VAL A 207 -27.66 -9.94 -29.76
N LYS A 208 -27.94 -9.81 -31.05
CA LYS A 208 -28.93 -10.62 -31.78
C LYS A 208 -28.64 -12.12 -31.67
N GLY A 209 -29.61 -12.91 -31.24
CA GLY A 209 -29.45 -14.36 -31.03
C GLY A 209 -28.75 -14.76 -29.74
N THR A 210 -28.57 -13.83 -28.79
CA THR A 210 -28.08 -14.11 -27.44
C THR A 210 -29.16 -13.84 -26.38
N ASN A 211 -28.91 -14.20 -25.12
CA ASN A 211 -29.82 -13.90 -24.00
C ASN A 211 -30.06 -12.40 -23.75
N ALA A 212 -29.24 -11.52 -24.34
CA ALA A 212 -29.40 -10.08 -24.24
C ALA A 212 -30.29 -9.50 -25.37
N GLU A 213 -30.90 -10.33 -26.22
CA GLU A 213 -31.77 -9.85 -27.31
C GLU A 213 -32.92 -8.98 -26.77
N GLY A 214 -33.04 -7.76 -27.29
CA GLY A 214 -34.01 -6.76 -26.81
C GLY A 214 -33.58 -5.99 -25.55
N ALA A 215 -32.35 -6.18 -25.05
CA ALA A 215 -31.80 -5.35 -23.99
C ALA A 215 -31.61 -3.90 -24.47
N PRO A 216 -32.02 -2.89 -23.66
CA PRO A 216 -31.82 -1.50 -24.02
C PRO A 216 -30.33 -1.15 -23.97
N VAL A 217 -29.87 -0.35 -24.93
CA VAL A 217 -28.51 0.20 -24.98
C VAL A 217 -28.56 1.66 -24.55
N ILE A 218 -27.86 2.01 -23.48
CA ILE A 218 -27.89 3.35 -22.89
C ILE A 218 -26.51 4.01 -23.09
N PRO A 219 -26.42 5.14 -23.80
CA PRO A 219 -25.18 5.90 -23.94
C PRO A 219 -24.93 6.73 -22.67
N ILE A 220 -23.75 6.56 -22.06
CA ILE A 220 -23.38 7.18 -20.80
C ILE A 220 -21.94 7.73 -20.83
N SER A 221 -21.68 8.73 -20.00
CA SER A 221 -20.31 9.11 -19.62
C SER A 221 -20.17 8.94 -18.10
N ALA A 222 -19.53 7.84 -17.69
CA ALA A 222 -19.32 7.54 -16.27
C ALA A 222 -18.43 8.59 -15.58
N GLN A 223 -17.44 9.12 -16.29
CA GLN A 223 -16.47 10.07 -15.76
C GLN A 223 -17.11 11.43 -15.47
N LEU A 224 -17.90 11.93 -16.42
CA LEU A 224 -18.60 13.21 -16.30
C LEU A 224 -19.96 13.09 -15.58
N LYS A 225 -20.39 11.86 -15.26
CA LYS A 225 -21.67 11.52 -14.63
C LYS A 225 -22.91 11.96 -15.43
N TYR A 226 -22.84 11.93 -16.77
CA TYR A 226 -24.01 12.16 -17.63
C TYR A 226 -24.81 10.88 -17.86
N ASN A 227 -26.14 11.01 -17.93
CA ASN A 227 -27.13 9.94 -18.16
C ASN A 227 -27.13 8.83 -17.09
N ILE A 228 -26.64 9.12 -15.88
CA ILE A 228 -26.69 8.16 -14.77
C ILE A 228 -28.13 8.02 -14.27
N GLU A 229 -28.94 9.07 -14.36
CA GLU A 229 -30.36 9.09 -14.01
C GLU A 229 -31.17 8.12 -14.87
N VAL A 230 -30.82 8.01 -16.16
CA VAL A 230 -31.43 7.07 -17.10
C VAL A 230 -31.16 5.63 -16.66
N ILE A 231 -29.92 5.32 -16.23
CA ILE A 231 -29.60 3.99 -15.69
C ILE A 231 -30.46 3.69 -14.47
N CYS A 232 -30.59 4.64 -13.54
CA CYS A 232 -31.42 4.50 -12.34
C CYS A 232 -32.88 4.20 -12.70
N GLU A 233 -33.43 4.88 -13.71
CA GLU A 233 -34.77 4.62 -14.20
C GLU A 233 -34.92 3.19 -14.74
N TYR A 234 -33.99 2.73 -15.59
CA TYR A 234 -34.05 1.38 -16.15
C TYR A 234 -33.87 0.31 -15.07
N ILE A 235 -33.01 0.53 -14.08
CA ILE A 235 -32.89 -0.36 -12.93
C ILE A 235 -34.21 -0.40 -12.16
N ALA A 236 -34.85 0.75 -11.93
CA ALA A 236 -36.10 0.83 -11.17
C ALA A 236 -37.32 0.21 -11.89
N LYS A 237 -37.37 0.29 -13.23
CA LYS A 237 -38.54 -0.15 -14.02
C LYS A 237 -38.36 -1.47 -14.74
N LYS A 238 -37.18 -1.73 -15.30
CA LYS A 238 -36.94 -2.85 -16.23
C LYS A 238 -36.43 -4.10 -15.52
N ILE A 239 -35.65 -3.96 -14.45
CA ILE A 239 -35.13 -5.10 -13.69
C ILE A 239 -36.24 -5.60 -12.75
N PRO A 240 -36.75 -6.82 -12.92
CA PRO A 240 -37.73 -7.39 -12.00
C PRO A 240 -37.08 -7.73 -10.66
N ILE A 241 -37.90 -7.77 -9.61
CA ILE A 241 -37.45 -8.17 -8.28
C ILE A 241 -37.40 -9.70 -8.25
N PRO A 242 -36.26 -10.32 -7.90
CA PRO A 242 -36.18 -11.76 -7.79
C PRO A 242 -37.08 -12.23 -6.64
N ILE A 243 -37.85 -13.29 -6.88
CA ILE A 243 -38.66 -13.93 -5.85
C ILE A 243 -37.69 -14.70 -4.94
N ARG A 244 -37.62 -14.32 -3.68
CA ARG A 244 -36.75 -14.93 -2.65
C ARG A 244 -37.61 -15.64 -1.61
N ASP A 245 -37.11 -16.77 -1.12
CA ASP A 245 -37.74 -17.49 -0.01
C ASP A 245 -37.13 -17.02 1.32
N PHE A 246 -37.95 -16.38 2.14
CA PHE A 246 -37.59 -15.88 3.47
C PHE A 246 -37.85 -16.90 4.59
N THR A 247 -38.67 -17.91 4.33
CA THR A 247 -39.14 -18.88 5.33
C THR A 247 -38.23 -20.10 5.46
N SER A 248 -37.57 -20.47 4.36
CA SER A 248 -36.57 -21.54 4.37
C SER A 248 -35.44 -21.29 5.35
N LYS A 249 -34.73 -22.36 5.72
CA LYS A 249 -33.53 -22.26 6.54
C LYS A 249 -32.46 -21.40 5.83
N PRO A 250 -31.72 -20.56 6.57
CA PRO A 250 -30.78 -19.63 5.97
C PRO A 250 -29.60 -20.33 5.33
N ARG A 251 -29.27 -19.92 4.10
CA ARG A 251 -28.09 -20.33 3.34
C ARG A 251 -27.43 -19.10 2.72
N LEU A 252 -26.20 -18.86 3.12
CA LEU A 252 -25.32 -17.82 2.61
C LEU A 252 -24.16 -18.46 1.85
N ILE A 253 -23.86 -17.93 0.68
CA ILE A 253 -22.66 -18.28 -0.08
C ILE A 253 -21.58 -17.27 0.28
N VAL A 254 -20.44 -17.74 0.79
CA VAL A 254 -19.29 -16.90 1.11
C VAL A 254 -18.53 -16.61 -0.17
N ILE A 255 -18.39 -15.33 -0.47
CA ILE A 255 -17.72 -14.85 -1.69
C ILE A 255 -16.39 -14.19 -1.32
N ARG A 256 -16.29 -13.62 -0.11
CA ARG A 256 -15.08 -13.06 0.49
C ARG A 256 -14.99 -13.34 1.97
N SER A 257 -13.78 -13.33 2.51
CA SER A 257 -13.56 -13.37 3.96
C SER A 257 -12.49 -12.39 4.38
N PHE A 258 -12.71 -11.77 5.53
CA PHE A 258 -11.90 -10.69 6.04
C PHE A 258 -11.58 -10.86 7.52
N ASP A 259 -10.41 -10.35 7.88
CA ASP A 259 -10.07 -10.00 9.24
C ASP A 259 -10.31 -8.49 9.41
N VAL A 260 -11.00 -8.10 10.48
CA VAL A 260 -11.30 -6.70 10.81
C VAL A 260 -10.38 -6.15 11.91
N ASN A 261 -9.50 -6.99 12.47
CA ASN A 261 -8.59 -6.59 13.52
C ASN A 261 -7.45 -5.76 12.94
N LYS A 262 -7.21 -4.60 13.55
CA LYS A 262 -6.06 -3.75 13.23
C LYS A 262 -4.83 -4.30 13.94
N PRO A 263 -3.71 -4.46 13.25
CA PRO A 263 -2.44 -4.83 13.88
C PRO A 263 -1.98 -3.83 14.94
N GLY A 264 -1.40 -4.38 16.00
CA GLY A 264 -1.19 -3.65 17.26
C GLY A 264 -2.42 -3.63 18.19
N ALA A 265 -3.57 -4.19 17.79
CA ALA A 265 -4.70 -4.36 18.71
C ALA A 265 -4.33 -5.29 19.87
N GLU A 266 -4.78 -4.91 21.07
CA GLU A 266 -4.63 -5.76 22.25
C GLU A 266 -5.45 -7.05 22.11
N ILE A 267 -4.98 -8.13 22.73
CA ILE A 267 -5.60 -9.45 22.67
C ILE A 267 -7.06 -9.42 23.14
N ASN A 268 -7.38 -8.55 24.12
CA ASN A 268 -8.73 -8.42 24.67
C ASN A 268 -9.74 -7.77 23.72
N ASP A 269 -9.26 -6.98 22.75
CA ASP A 269 -10.09 -6.22 21.81
C ASP A 269 -10.28 -6.94 20.47
N LEU A 270 -9.72 -8.15 20.33
CA LEU A 270 -9.83 -8.93 19.10
C LEU A 270 -11.27 -9.35 18.82
N LYS A 271 -11.72 -8.99 17.63
CA LYS A 271 -12.99 -9.43 17.04
C LYS A 271 -12.78 -10.71 16.25
N GLY A 272 -13.82 -11.53 16.16
CA GLY A 272 -13.79 -12.71 15.32
C GLY A 272 -13.77 -12.38 13.82
N GLY A 273 -13.55 -13.41 13.00
CA GLY A 273 -13.49 -13.28 11.55
C GLY A 273 -14.84 -12.92 10.91
N VAL A 274 -14.77 -12.27 9.75
CA VAL A 274 -15.95 -11.82 8.99
C VAL A 274 -16.08 -12.61 7.69
N ALA A 275 -17.25 -13.20 7.47
CA ALA A 275 -17.61 -13.85 6.22
C ALA A 275 -18.51 -12.92 5.40
N GLY A 276 -18.00 -12.46 4.24
CA GLY A 276 -18.73 -11.61 3.30
C GLY A 276 -19.38 -12.46 2.20
N GLY A 277 -20.68 -12.31 2.02
CA GLY A 277 -21.41 -13.14 1.07
C GLY A 277 -22.81 -12.65 0.73
N SER A 278 -23.51 -13.44 -0.06
CA SER A 278 -24.91 -13.20 -0.41
C SER A 278 -25.78 -14.32 0.14
N ILE A 279 -26.91 -13.95 0.72
CA ILE A 279 -27.90 -14.88 1.23
C ILE A 279 -28.79 -15.31 0.06
N LEU A 280 -28.88 -16.63 -0.19
CA LEU A 280 -29.72 -17.17 -1.25
C LEU A 280 -31.17 -17.37 -0.79
N LYS A 281 -31.33 -17.96 0.40
CA LYS A 281 -32.62 -18.33 1.01
C LYS A 281 -32.54 -18.15 2.53
N GLY A 282 -33.68 -17.88 3.15
CA GLY A 282 -33.86 -17.71 4.59
C GLY A 282 -33.31 -16.41 5.16
N VAL A 283 -33.70 -16.08 6.39
CA VAL A 283 -33.26 -14.87 7.10
C VAL A 283 -32.23 -15.24 8.16
N LEU A 284 -31.11 -14.50 8.22
CA LEU A 284 -30.11 -14.62 9.28
C LEU A 284 -30.39 -13.61 10.39
N LYS A 285 -30.23 -14.02 11.65
CA LYS A 285 -30.46 -13.17 12.83
C LYS A 285 -29.18 -13.01 13.65
N ILE A 286 -28.98 -11.85 14.28
CA ILE A 286 -27.90 -11.68 15.26
C ILE A 286 -28.05 -12.71 16.38
N GLY A 287 -26.93 -13.28 16.84
CA GLY A 287 -26.90 -14.27 17.90
C GLY A 287 -27.31 -15.68 17.47
N GLN A 288 -27.63 -15.91 16.20
CA GLN A 288 -27.91 -17.25 15.68
C GLN A 288 -26.64 -18.10 15.62
N GLU A 289 -26.77 -19.39 15.93
CA GLU A 289 -25.71 -20.39 15.72
C GLU A 289 -25.67 -20.81 14.25
N ILE A 290 -24.46 -20.87 13.71
CA ILE A 290 -24.19 -21.13 12.31
C ILE A 290 -23.13 -22.21 12.15
N GLU A 291 -23.19 -22.91 11.03
CA GLU A 291 -22.16 -23.82 10.57
C GLU A 291 -21.62 -23.34 9.21
N VAL A 292 -20.32 -23.53 8.97
CA VAL A 292 -19.70 -23.33 7.65
C VAL A 292 -19.22 -24.68 7.12
N ARG A 293 -19.69 -25.06 5.93
CA ARG A 293 -19.31 -26.29 5.22
C ARG A 293 -18.67 -25.96 3.87
N PRO A 294 -17.66 -26.71 3.40
CA PRO A 294 -17.09 -27.94 3.96
C PRO A 294 -16.22 -27.75 5.22
N GLY A 295 -15.87 -26.51 5.58
CA GLY A 295 -15.07 -26.20 6.76
C GLY A 295 -13.59 -26.52 6.58
N ILE A 296 -12.97 -27.11 7.61
CA ILE A 296 -11.56 -27.53 7.55
C ILE A 296 -11.48 -28.90 6.88
N VAL A 297 -10.66 -28.98 5.83
CA VAL A 297 -10.39 -30.23 5.12
C VAL A 297 -9.04 -30.78 5.59
N SER A 298 -9.05 -31.95 6.20
CA SER A 298 -7.86 -32.69 6.63
C SER A 298 -7.77 -34.04 5.92
N LYS A 299 -6.58 -34.64 5.89
CA LYS A 299 -6.39 -36.02 5.44
C LYS A 299 -6.07 -36.90 6.65
N ASP A 300 -6.65 -38.08 6.68
CA ASP A 300 -6.33 -39.11 7.67
C ASP A 300 -4.96 -39.73 7.43
N ALA A 301 -4.48 -40.48 8.42
CA ALA A 301 -3.26 -41.30 8.32
C ALA A 301 -3.31 -42.28 7.13
N GLU A 302 -4.51 -42.68 6.71
CA GLU A 302 -4.76 -43.56 5.54
C GLU A 302 -4.92 -42.78 4.22
N GLY A 303 -4.84 -41.45 4.24
CA GLY A 303 -4.97 -40.58 3.06
C GLY A 303 -6.42 -40.25 2.66
N HIS A 304 -7.42 -40.74 3.38
CA HIS A 304 -8.83 -40.38 3.17
C HIS A 304 -9.10 -38.92 3.56
N LEU A 305 -9.97 -38.23 2.79
CA LEU A 305 -10.36 -36.85 3.06
C LEU A 305 -11.40 -36.80 4.18
N GLN A 306 -11.12 -36.05 5.24
CA GLN A 306 -12.06 -35.70 6.29
C GLN A 306 -12.45 -34.23 6.21
N CYS A 307 -13.74 -33.95 6.37
CA CYS A 307 -14.27 -32.58 6.43
C CYS A 307 -14.84 -32.31 7.82
N ARG A 308 -14.35 -31.25 8.48
CA ARG A 308 -14.83 -30.78 9.78
C ARG A 308 -15.51 -29.42 9.61
N PRO A 309 -16.85 -29.33 9.75
CA PRO A 309 -17.58 -28.08 9.68
C PRO A 309 -17.12 -27.10 10.78
N LEU A 310 -17.12 -25.80 10.47
CA LEU A 310 -16.84 -24.77 11.46
C LEU A 310 -18.13 -24.33 12.13
N LEU A 311 -18.28 -24.58 13.43
CA LEU A 311 -19.43 -24.10 14.21
C LEU A 311 -19.10 -22.75 14.85
N SER A 312 -20.00 -21.79 14.72
CA SER A 312 -19.82 -20.44 15.28
C SER A 312 -21.16 -19.77 15.60
N LYS A 313 -21.09 -18.54 16.12
CA LYS A 313 -22.24 -17.70 16.43
C LYS A 313 -22.11 -16.36 15.71
N ILE A 314 -23.22 -15.83 15.20
CA ILE A 314 -23.27 -14.50 14.60
C ILE A 314 -23.17 -13.44 15.70
N VAL A 315 -22.18 -12.57 15.61
CA VAL A 315 -21.95 -11.45 16.51
C VAL A 315 -22.57 -10.18 15.96
N SER A 316 -22.41 -9.93 14.66
CA SER A 316 -22.88 -8.71 14.01
C SER A 316 -23.21 -8.97 12.54
N LEU A 317 -24.10 -8.15 11.99
CA LEU A 317 -24.46 -8.15 10.58
C LEU A 317 -24.28 -6.74 10.04
N TYR A 318 -23.53 -6.61 8.95
CA TYR A 318 -23.25 -5.33 8.31
C TYR A 318 -23.61 -5.36 6.82
N ALA A 319 -24.36 -4.36 6.37
CA ALA A 319 -24.46 -4.01 4.96
C ALA A 319 -23.67 -2.72 4.73
N GLU A 320 -22.46 -2.84 4.20
CA GLU A 320 -21.52 -1.73 4.05
C GLU A 320 -21.19 -1.06 5.39
N GLN A 321 -21.80 0.09 5.71
CA GLN A 321 -21.63 0.80 6.99
C GLN A 321 -22.88 0.69 7.87
N ASN A 322 -23.98 0.16 7.35
CA ASN A 322 -25.24 0.04 8.07
C ASN A 322 -25.24 -1.23 8.93
N VAL A 323 -25.57 -1.07 10.21
CA VAL A 323 -25.77 -2.19 11.14
C VAL A 323 -27.17 -2.76 10.93
N LEU A 324 -27.26 -4.09 10.85
CA LEU A 324 -28.50 -4.85 10.66
C LEU A 324 -28.76 -5.75 11.87
N GLU A 325 -30.01 -5.88 12.29
CA GLU A 325 -30.39 -6.86 13.32
C GLU A 325 -30.73 -8.24 12.72
N TYR A 326 -31.35 -8.22 11.54
CA TYR A 326 -31.59 -9.38 10.71
C TYR A 326 -31.20 -9.08 9.27
N ALA A 327 -30.76 -10.10 8.54
CA ALA A 327 -30.35 -9.98 7.15
C ALA A 327 -31.23 -10.86 6.26
N VAL A 328 -31.76 -10.27 5.20
CA VAL A 328 -32.64 -10.95 4.26
C VAL A 328 -31.87 -11.53 3.06
N PRO A 329 -32.45 -12.48 2.31
CA PRO A 329 -31.94 -12.93 1.02
C PRO A 329 -31.71 -11.78 0.03
N GLY A 330 -30.61 -11.86 -0.71
CA GLY A 330 -30.15 -10.82 -1.62
C GLY A 330 -29.14 -9.86 -0.98
N GLY A 331 -28.57 -9.00 -1.83
CA GLY A 331 -27.51 -8.09 -1.42
C GLY A 331 -26.21 -8.79 -1.03
N LEU A 332 -25.27 -8.00 -0.55
CA LEU A 332 -23.99 -8.46 0.00
C LEU A 332 -23.88 -8.01 1.45
N ILE A 333 -23.69 -8.98 2.33
CA ILE A 333 -23.68 -8.79 3.77
C ILE A 333 -22.35 -9.30 4.33
N GLY A 334 -21.77 -8.51 5.23
CA GLY A 334 -20.67 -8.92 6.09
C GLY A 334 -21.23 -9.54 7.37
N VAL A 335 -21.11 -10.87 7.50
CA VAL A 335 -21.49 -11.59 8.71
C VAL A 335 -20.28 -11.66 9.65
N GLY A 336 -20.33 -10.91 10.74
CA GLY A 336 -19.35 -11.00 11.82
C GLY A 336 -19.60 -12.25 12.65
N THR A 337 -18.60 -13.12 12.72
CA THR A 337 -18.70 -14.43 13.40
C THR A 337 -17.71 -14.52 14.55
N LYS A 338 -17.85 -15.53 15.40
CA LYS A 338 -16.83 -15.91 16.40
C LYS A 338 -15.76 -16.85 15.84
N ILE A 339 -15.69 -17.03 14.52
CA ILE A 339 -14.65 -17.85 13.88
C ILE A 339 -13.29 -17.19 14.11
N ASP A 340 -12.25 -18.01 14.28
CA ASP A 340 -10.88 -17.55 14.40
C ASP A 340 -10.50 -16.66 13.19
N PRO A 341 -10.01 -15.42 13.41
CA PRO A 341 -9.59 -14.52 12.33
C PRO A 341 -8.59 -15.14 11.34
N THR A 342 -7.73 -16.06 11.79
CA THR A 342 -6.74 -16.74 10.94
C THR A 342 -7.35 -17.60 9.84
N LEU A 343 -8.56 -18.12 10.06
CA LEU A 343 -9.32 -18.89 9.08
C LEU A 343 -10.03 -18.00 8.05
N CYS A 344 -10.26 -16.73 8.40
CA CYS A 344 -10.91 -15.74 7.53
C CYS A 344 -9.91 -14.84 6.78
N ARG A 345 -8.63 -14.87 7.14
CA ARG A 345 -7.60 -14.03 6.51
C ARG A 345 -7.39 -14.43 5.04
N ALA A 346 -7.27 -13.41 4.18
CA ALA A 346 -6.93 -13.54 2.76
C ALA A 346 -7.88 -14.45 1.94
N ASP A 347 -9.20 -14.31 2.12
CA ASP A 347 -10.20 -14.98 1.29
C ASP A 347 -10.18 -16.54 1.39
N ARG A 348 -9.74 -17.09 2.53
CA ARG A 348 -9.68 -18.55 2.77
C ARG A 348 -11.05 -19.24 2.82
N LEU A 349 -12.12 -18.52 3.18
CA LEU A 349 -13.48 -19.07 3.22
C LEU A 349 -14.25 -18.88 1.89
N VAL A 350 -13.62 -18.39 0.84
CA VAL A 350 -14.29 -18.19 -0.45
C VAL A 350 -14.75 -19.51 -1.04
N GLY A 351 -16.01 -19.55 -1.48
CA GLY A 351 -16.62 -20.76 -2.03
C GLY A 351 -17.23 -21.68 -0.97
N GLN A 352 -17.10 -21.36 0.32
CA GLN A 352 -17.78 -22.11 1.38
C GLN A 352 -19.23 -21.65 1.54
N VAL A 353 -20.06 -22.53 2.08
CA VAL A 353 -21.47 -22.26 2.36
C VAL A 353 -21.65 -22.14 3.86
N LEU A 354 -22.29 -21.05 4.29
CA LEU A 354 -22.64 -20.75 5.67
C LEU A 354 -24.15 -20.90 5.83
N GLY A 355 -24.61 -21.53 6.91
CA GLY A 355 -26.04 -21.67 7.17
C GLY A 355 -26.34 -22.00 8.62
N GLY A 356 -27.62 -22.23 8.92
CA GLY A 356 -28.02 -22.73 10.24
C GLY A 356 -27.43 -24.12 10.51
N VAL A 357 -27.17 -24.42 11.78
CA VAL A 357 -26.61 -25.72 12.20
C VAL A 357 -27.47 -26.88 11.69
N ASN A 358 -26.84 -27.89 11.07
CA ASN A 358 -27.47 -29.06 10.44
C ASN A 358 -28.48 -28.73 9.31
N ALA A 359 -28.42 -27.53 8.74
CA ALA A 359 -29.30 -27.11 7.64
C ALA A 359 -28.63 -27.21 6.27
N LEU A 360 -27.31 -27.35 6.23
CA LEU A 360 -26.57 -27.25 4.98
C LEU A 360 -26.59 -28.54 4.14
N PRO A 361 -26.40 -28.43 2.82
CA PRO A 361 -26.30 -29.56 1.90
C PRO A 361 -25.15 -30.53 2.22
N GLU A 362 -25.17 -31.66 1.54
CA GLU A 362 -24.13 -32.69 1.60
C GLU A 362 -22.81 -32.21 0.96
N ILE A 363 -21.71 -32.86 1.34
CA ILE A 363 -20.36 -32.55 0.86
C ILE A 363 -19.95 -33.60 -0.19
N PHE A 364 -19.69 -33.15 -1.42
CA PHE A 364 -19.29 -34.00 -2.54
C PHE A 364 -17.78 -33.96 -2.76
N THR A 365 -17.17 -35.13 -2.95
CA THR A 365 -15.78 -35.27 -3.43
C THR A 365 -15.69 -35.71 -4.87
N GLU A 366 -16.66 -36.48 -5.33
CA GLU A 366 -16.81 -36.85 -6.72
C GLU A 366 -18.19 -36.41 -7.19
N ILE A 367 -18.25 -35.80 -8.36
CA ILE A 367 -19.50 -35.37 -8.97
C ILE A 367 -19.68 -36.02 -10.33
N GLN A 368 -20.91 -36.39 -10.63
CA GLN A 368 -21.37 -36.81 -11.93
C GLN A 368 -22.22 -35.69 -12.51
N ILE A 369 -21.75 -35.16 -13.64
CA ILE A 369 -22.31 -33.97 -14.25
C ILE A 369 -22.87 -34.32 -15.63
N ASN A 370 -23.99 -33.68 -15.98
CA ASN A 370 -24.45 -33.58 -17.35
C ASN A 370 -23.79 -32.35 -17.99
N TYR A 371 -22.99 -32.51 -19.04
CA TYR A 371 -22.17 -31.41 -19.57
C TYR A 371 -22.48 -31.11 -21.03
N PHE A 372 -22.34 -29.84 -21.39
CA PHE A 372 -22.48 -29.32 -22.75
C PHE A 372 -21.24 -28.47 -23.07
N LEU A 373 -20.62 -28.75 -24.21
CA LEU A 373 -19.45 -28.00 -24.68
C LEU A 373 -19.87 -26.94 -25.71
N LEU A 374 -19.21 -25.79 -25.64
CA LEU A 374 -19.34 -24.73 -26.64
C LEU A 374 -18.79 -25.21 -27.98
N ARG A 375 -19.37 -24.75 -29.09
CA ARG A 375 -18.89 -25.11 -30.44
C ARG A 375 -17.50 -24.53 -30.74
N ARG A 376 -17.18 -23.37 -30.16
CA ARG A 376 -15.94 -22.62 -30.34
C ARG A 376 -15.47 -22.06 -29.02
N LEU A 377 -14.16 -21.88 -28.89
CA LEU A 377 -13.57 -21.16 -27.78
C LEU A 377 -13.98 -19.70 -27.86
N VAL A 378 -14.53 -19.20 -26.77
CA VAL A 378 -14.91 -17.79 -26.61
C VAL A 378 -13.73 -17.05 -25.97
N GLY A 379 -13.47 -15.81 -26.38
CA GLY A 379 -12.44 -14.98 -25.76
C GLY A 379 -11.02 -15.07 -26.34
N VAL A 380 -10.79 -15.82 -27.43
CA VAL A 380 -9.49 -15.90 -28.12
C VAL A 380 -9.51 -15.05 -29.39
N ARG A 381 -8.54 -14.13 -29.54
CA ARG A 381 -8.30 -13.42 -30.80
C ARG A 381 -7.48 -14.31 -31.73
N THR A 382 -8.06 -14.73 -32.84
CA THR A 382 -7.31 -15.22 -33.99
C THR A 382 -7.01 -14.01 -34.89
N GLU A 383 -5.74 -13.82 -35.25
CA GLU A 383 -5.37 -12.81 -36.25
C GLU A 383 -5.98 -13.21 -37.61
N GLY A 384 -6.80 -12.30 -38.16
CA GLY A 384 -7.60 -12.53 -39.37
C GLY A 384 -8.91 -13.27 -39.08
N ASP A 385 -9.92 -13.06 -39.94
CA ASP A 385 -11.32 -13.57 -39.90
C ASP A 385 -11.52 -15.10 -39.80
N LYS A 386 -10.49 -15.85 -39.41
CA LYS A 386 -10.59 -17.25 -39.02
C LYS A 386 -11.35 -17.35 -37.70
N LYS A 387 -12.66 -17.55 -37.83
CA LYS A 387 -13.59 -18.06 -36.82
C LYS A 387 -12.87 -18.92 -35.76
N GLY A 388 -12.99 -18.53 -34.49
CA GLY A 388 -12.20 -19.06 -33.36
C GLY A 388 -12.08 -20.59 -33.26
N ALA A 389 -11.00 -21.04 -32.62
CA ALA A 389 -10.64 -22.46 -32.50
C ALA A 389 -11.78 -23.33 -31.92
N LYS A 390 -11.98 -24.51 -32.52
CA LYS A 390 -13.03 -25.46 -32.12
C LYS A 390 -12.68 -26.10 -30.78
N VAL A 391 -13.67 -26.25 -29.89
CA VAL A 391 -13.49 -26.94 -28.60
C VAL A 391 -13.38 -28.45 -28.84
N SER A 392 -12.30 -29.06 -28.35
CA SER A 392 -12.13 -30.52 -28.36
C SER A 392 -12.96 -31.19 -27.25
N LYS A 393 -13.37 -32.44 -27.46
CA LYS A 393 -14.08 -33.25 -26.45
C LYS A 393 -13.23 -33.41 -25.17
N LEU A 394 -13.86 -33.78 -24.06
CA LEU A 394 -13.15 -34.06 -22.81
C LEU A 394 -12.33 -35.35 -22.95
N ALA A 395 -11.17 -35.42 -22.28
CA ALA A 395 -10.34 -36.62 -22.22
C ALA A 395 -10.32 -37.23 -20.81
N LYS A 396 -10.14 -38.56 -20.72
CA LYS A 396 -9.98 -39.24 -19.43
C LYS A 396 -8.67 -38.80 -18.77
N ASN A 397 -8.69 -38.65 -17.46
CA ASN A 397 -7.61 -38.13 -16.61
C ASN A 397 -7.19 -36.67 -16.92
N GLU A 398 -7.98 -35.94 -17.70
CA GLU A 398 -7.76 -34.52 -17.92
C GLU A 398 -8.08 -33.71 -16.65
N MET A 399 -7.25 -32.69 -16.36
CA MET A 399 -7.49 -31.73 -15.29
C MET A 399 -8.24 -30.52 -15.84
N LEU A 400 -9.45 -30.29 -15.32
CA LEU A 400 -10.29 -29.15 -15.64
C LEU A 400 -10.42 -28.24 -14.42
N MET A 401 -10.71 -26.97 -14.65
CA MET A 401 -11.19 -26.08 -13.59
C MET A 401 -12.71 -26.11 -13.61
N VAL A 402 -13.31 -26.50 -12.48
CA VAL A 402 -14.75 -26.61 -12.30
C VAL A 402 -15.18 -25.49 -11.34
N ASN A 403 -16.04 -24.61 -11.81
CA ASN A 403 -16.66 -23.57 -10.98
C ASN A 403 -18.06 -24.03 -10.61
N ILE A 404 -18.31 -24.17 -9.30
CA ILE A 404 -19.58 -24.59 -8.71
C ILE A 404 -20.02 -23.49 -7.77
N GLY A 405 -21.09 -22.76 -8.12
CA GLY A 405 -21.48 -21.55 -7.40
C GLY A 405 -20.33 -20.54 -7.36
N SER A 406 -19.86 -20.20 -6.15
CA SER A 406 -18.72 -19.29 -5.94
C SER A 406 -17.38 -19.99 -5.70
N LEU A 407 -17.34 -21.33 -5.74
CA LEU A 407 -16.11 -22.10 -5.51
C LEU A 407 -15.46 -22.50 -6.84
N SER A 408 -14.17 -22.21 -6.95
CA SER A 408 -13.32 -22.66 -8.05
C SER A 408 -12.42 -23.80 -7.56
N THR A 409 -12.59 -25.01 -8.10
CA THR A 409 -11.73 -26.17 -7.77
C THR A 409 -11.20 -26.86 -9.03
N GLY A 410 -10.03 -27.47 -8.90
CA GLY A 410 -9.56 -28.44 -9.87
C GLY A 410 -10.42 -29.71 -9.83
N GLY A 411 -10.65 -30.31 -11.00
CA GLY A 411 -11.37 -31.56 -11.14
C GLY A 411 -10.69 -32.47 -12.17
N ARG A 412 -10.42 -33.72 -11.79
CA ARG A 412 -9.89 -34.75 -12.70
C ARG A 412 -11.04 -35.56 -13.29
N VAL A 413 -11.10 -35.67 -14.61
CA VAL A 413 -12.13 -36.45 -15.30
C VAL A 413 -11.81 -37.95 -15.19
N LEU A 414 -12.63 -38.72 -14.47
CA LEU A 414 -12.44 -40.17 -14.28
C LEU A 414 -13.06 -41.00 -15.40
N ALA A 415 -14.28 -40.64 -15.81
CA ALA A 415 -15.03 -41.36 -16.81
C ALA A 415 -15.88 -40.40 -17.63
N ILE A 416 -16.00 -40.70 -18.92
CA ILE A 416 -16.77 -39.89 -19.88
C ILE A 416 -17.74 -40.83 -20.59
N LYS A 417 -18.99 -40.42 -20.63
CA LYS A 417 -20.05 -40.88 -21.54
C LYS A 417 -20.49 -39.67 -22.37
N GLU A 418 -21.31 -39.88 -23.41
CA GLU A 418 -21.63 -38.81 -24.39
C GLU A 418 -22.02 -37.48 -23.73
N ASP A 419 -23.04 -37.49 -22.84
CA ASP A 419 -23.49 -36.28 -22.14
C ASP A 419 -23.12 -36.27 -20.64
N LEU A 420 -22.54 -37.36 -20.11
CA LEU A 420 -22.23 -37.48 -18.69
C LEU A 420 -20.73 -37.60 -18.43
N ALA A 421 -20.21 -36.81 -17.50
CA ALA A 421 -18.82 -36.92 -17.04
C ALA A 421 -18.78 -37.17 -15.53
N LYS A 422 -17.92 -38.09 -15.08
CA LYS A 422 -17.59 -38.28 -13.66
C LYS A 422 -16.28 -37.55 -13.38
N ILE A 423 -16.31 -36.59 -12.47
CA ILE A 423 -15.18 -35.73 -12.10
C ILE A 423 -14.87 -35.92 -10.63
N GLN A 424 -13.61 -36.21 -10.31
CA GLN A 424 -13.08 -36.20 -8.96
C GLN A 424 -12.55 -34.81 -8.64
N LEU A 425 -13.03 -34.20 -7.56
CA LEU A 425 -12.68 -32.84 -7.16
C LEU A 425 -11.44 -32.87 -6.27
N THR A 426 -10.53 -31.90 -6.45
CA THR A 426 -9.36 -31.75 -5.58
C THR A 426 -9.77 -31.31 -4.19
N ASN A 427 -10.69 -30.34 -4.10
CA ASN A 427 -11.27 -29.87 -2.87
C ASN A 427 -12.74 -30.33 -2.77
N PRO A 428 -13.21 -30.80 -1.61
CA PRO A 428 -14.60 -31.16 -1.40
C PRO A 428 -15.50 -29.92 -1.50
N VAL A 429 -16.72 -30.09 -2.00
CA VAL A 429 -17.66 -28.98 -2.25
C VAL A 429 -19.00 -29.25 -1.60
N CYS A 430 -19.57 -28.25 -0.93
CA CYS A 430 -20.94 -28.29 -0.40
C CYS A 430 -21.88 -27.67 -1.43
N THR A 431 -22.72 -28.48 -2.06
CA THR A 431 -23.60 -28.07 -3.17
C THR A 431 -24.88 -28.90 -3.19
N GLU A 432 -25.91 -28.44 -3.90
CA GLU A 432 -27.15 -29.20 -4.09
C GLU A 432 -27.15 -29.90 -5.47
N ILE A 433 -27.95 -30.95 -5.59
CA ILE A 433 -28.21 -31.57 -6.90
C ILE A 433 -28.91 -30.56 -7.80
N ALA A 434 -28.66 -30.60 -9.11
CA ALA A 434 -29.15 -29.66 -10.12
C ALA A 434 -28.48 -28.27 -10.12
N GLU A 435 -27.46 -28.04 -9.29
CA GLU A 435 -26.67 -26.81 -9.34
C GLU A 435 -25.86 -26.73 -10.65
N LYS A 436 -25.78 -25.52 -11.21
CA LYS A 436 -25.08 -25.26 -12.48
C LYS A 436 -23.59 -25.13 -12.25
N ILE A 437 -22.84 -25.62 -13.22
CA ILE A 437 -21.38 -25.58 -13.20
C ILE A 437 -20.83 -25.01 -14.50
N ALA A 438 -19.73 -24.28 -14.39
CA ALA A 438 -18.95 -23.82 -15.53
C ALA A 438 -17.65 -24.62 -15.62
N LEU A 439 -17.34 -25.12 -16.81
CA LEU A 439 -16.16 -25.90 -17.10
C LEU A 439 -15.15 -25.05 -17.87
N SER A 440 -13.93 -24.99 -17.33
CA SER A 440 -12.83 -24.28 -17.96
C SER A 440 -11.62 -25.18 -18.16
N ARG A 441 -10.95 -24.99 -19.30
CA ARG A 441 -9.74 -25.73 -19.70
C ARG A 441 -8.56 -24.77 -19.81
N ARG A 442 -7.37 -25.24 -19.48
CA ARG A 442 -6.14 -24.45 -19.67
C ARG A 442 -5.70 -24.48 -21.14
N VAL A 443 -5.69 -23.34 -21.79
CA VAL A 443 -5.24 -23.13 -23.19
C VAL A 443 -4.25 -21.96 -23.17
N GLU A 444 -3.06 -22.13 -23.76
CA GLU A 444 -2.04 -21.07 -23.85
C GLU A 444 -1.75 -20.39 -22.49
N LYS A 445 -1.60 -21.21 -21.44
CA LYS A 445 -1.35 -20.81 -20.03
C LYS A 445 -2.57 -20.28 -19.26
N ASN A 446 -3.64 -19.83 -19.92
CA ASN A 446 -4.84 -19.25 -19.28
C ASN A 446 -6.00 -20.25 -19.22
N PHE A 447 -6.89 -20.11 -18.23
CA PHE A 447 -8.13 -20.90 -18.19
C PHE A 447 -9.21 -20.24 -19.04
N ARG A 448 -9.74 -20.99 -20.01
CA ARG A 448 -10.79 -20.55 -20.92
C ARG A 448 -12.05 -21.36 -20.69
N LEU A 449 -13.20 -20.69 -20.77
CA LEU A 449 -14.50 -21.34 -20.66
C LEU A 449 -14.74 -22.25 -21.88
N ILE A 450 -14.98 -23.54 -21.63
CA ILE A 450 -15.23 -24.54 -22.69
C ILE A 450 -16.67 -25.04 -22.73
N GLY A 451 -17.41 -24.89 -21.65
CA GLY A 451 -18.75 -25.44 -21.55
C GLY A 451 -19.35 -25.24 -20.17
N TRP A 452 -20.53 -25.82 -19.99
CA TRP A 452 -21.27 -25.79 -18.74
C TRP A 452 -21.92 -27.14 -18.48
N GLY A 453 -22.41 -27.33 -17.26
CA GLY A 453 -23.09 -28.55 -16.90
C GLY A 453 -24.01 -28.39 -15.71
N GLU A 454 -24.60 -29.49 -15.30
CA GLU A 454 -25.49 -29.60 -14.15
C GLU A 454 -25.17 -30.86 -13.36
N ILE A 455 -25.12 -30.73 -12.04
CA ILE A 455 -24.82 -31.85 -11.14
C ILE A 455 -26.02 -32.79 -11.08
N ARG A 456 -25.81 -34.09 -11.35
CA ARG A 456 -26.86 -35.12 -11.26
C ARG A 456 -26.75 -35.93 -9.97
N ARG A 457 -25.55 -36.43 -9.67
CA ARG A 457 -25.26 -37.30 -8.51
C ARG A 457 -23.79 -37.13 -8.12
N GLY A 458 -23.39 -37.63 -6.96
CA GLY A 458 -21.99 -37.61 -6.55
C GLY A 458 -21.71 -38.53 -5.37
N SER A 459 -20.43 -38.76 -5.09
CA SER A 459 -19.96 -39.47 -3.91
C SER A 459 -19.88 -38.49 -2.74
N VAL A 460 -20.59 -38.81 -1.66
CA VAL A 460 -20.76 -37.93 -0.50
C VAL A 460 -19.83 -38.34 0.63
N ILE A 461 -19.24 -37.36 1.32
CA ILE A 461 -18.55 -37.56 2.59
C ILE A 461 -19.41 -36.98 3.70
N LYS A 462 -19.64 -37.77 4.75
CA LYS A 462 -20.31 -37.29 5.96
C LYS A 462 -19.32 -36.44 6.77
N PRO A 463 -19.73 -35.22 7.20
CA PRO A 463 -18.89 -34.41 8.06
C PRO A 463 -18.69 -35.08 9.42
N ILE A 464 -17.52 -34.91 10.01
CA ILE A 464 -17.25 -35.38 11.37
C ILE A 464 -17.86 -34.38 12.35
N SER A 465 -18.85 -34.84 13.11
CA SER A 465 -19.50 -34.04 14.14
C SER A 465 -18.73 -34.17 15.46
N ASP A 466 -17.70 -33.35 15.65
CA ASP A 466 -17.21 -33.10 17.00
C ASP A 466 -18.09 -32.00 17.62
N SER A 467 -18.77 -32.33 18.72
CA SER A 467 -19.65 -31.41 19.47
C SER A 467 -18.90 -30.32 20.25
N ARG A 468 -17.67 -29.98 19.85
CA ARG A 468 -16.87 -28.93 20.47
C ARG A 468 -17.01 -27.67 19.63
N ILE A 469 -17.82 -26.73 20.11
CA ILE A 469 -17.78 -25.34 19.64
C ILE A 469 -16.32 -24.90 19.81
N ILE A 470 -15.64 -24.60 18.71
CA ILE A 470 -14.29 -24.02 18.74
C ILE A 470 -14.46 -22.56 19.17
N THR A 471 -14.72 -22.35 20.46
CA THR A 471 -14.44 -21.06 21.10
C THR A 471 -12.94 -20.99 21.35
N PRO A 472 -12.29 -19.83 21.20
CA PRO A 472 -10.93 -19.66 21.68
C PRO A 472 -10.92 -19.99 23.18
N LYS A 473 -10.30 -21.13 23.53
CA LYS A 473 -9.96 -21.42 24.92
C LYS A 473 -8.85 -20.46 25.29
N VAL A 474 -9.16 -19.50 26.15
CA VAL A 474 -8.13 -18.91 27.01
C VAL A 474 -7.81 -20.00 28.04
N ASP A 475 -6.87 -20.89 27.70
CA ASP A 475 -6.35 -21.88 28.62
C ASP A 475 -5.58 -21.14 29.73
N LYS A 476 -6.26 -20.88 30.83
CA LYS A 476 -5.70 -20.27 32.05
C LYS A 476 -4.91 -21.25 32.93
N GLU A 477 -4.58 -22.45 32.47
CA GLU A 477 -4.08 -23.52 33.36
C GLU A 477 -2.71 -24.13 33.05
N ASN A 478 -1.96 -23.70 32.03
CA ASN A 478 -0.61 -24.24 31.78
C ASN A 478 0.53 -23.21 31.90
N SER A 479 0.50 -22.41 32.97
CA SER A 479 1.66 -21.62 33.40
C SER A 479 1.99 -21.91 34.87
N ARG A 480 2.59 -23.07 35.14
CA ARG A 480 3.36 -23.34 36.37
C ARG A 480 4.16 -24.65 36.23
N GLN A 481 5.33 -24.56 35.62
CA GLN A 481 6.46 -25.40 35.99
C GLN A 481 7.69 -24.50 36.11
N LEU A 482 7.76 -23.82 37.27
CA LEU A 482 8.99 -23.23 37.78
C LEU A 482 9.70 -24.33 38.57
N TYR A 483 10.95 -24.62 38.19
CA TYR A 483 11.87 -25.43 38.97
C TYR A 483 12.02 -24.81 40.37
N THR A 484 11.66 -25.58 41.39
CA THR A 484 11.83 -25.20 42.79
C THR A 484 13.27 -25.50 43.19
N VAL A 485 14.08 -24.46 43.44
CA VAL A 485 15.31 -24.58 44.24
C VAL A 485 14.93 -24.17 45.66
N HIS A 486 15.01 -25.12 46.59
CA HIS A 486 14.75 -24.88 48.00
C HIS A 486 15.81 -23.97 48.61
N PHE A 487 15.36 -22.90 49.27
CA PHE A 487 16.10 -22.27 50.37
C PHE A 487 15.13 -22.09 51.54
N GLU A 488 15.43 -22.74 52.67
CA GLU A 488 14.75 -22.58 53.94
C GLU A 488 15.22 -21.28 54.63
N ALA A 489 14.27 -20.45 55.06
CA ALA A 489 14.46 -19.53 56.18
C ALA A 489 13.11 -19.23 56.85
N LYS A 490 13.07 -19.35 58.18
CA LYS A 490 11.89 -19.23 59.06
C LYS A 490 11.40 -17.78 59.24
N PRO A 491 10.13 -17.56 59.64
CA PRO A 491 9.55 -16.25 59.84
C PRO A 491 9.72 -15.75 61.30
N THR A 492 10.00 -14.45 61.48
CA THR A 492 9.81 -13.74 62.74
C THR A 492 9.31 -12.31 62.49
N ASP A 493 8.15 -12.03 63.08
CA ASP A 493 7.63 -10.80 63.68
C ASP A 493 8.12 -9.42 63.23
N CYS A 494 7.17 -8.55 62.86
CA CYS A 494 6.97 -7.25 63.51
C CYS A 494 5.67 -6.56 63.03
N GLU A 495 4.78 -6.34 63.99
CA GLU A 495 3.60 -5.46 63.95
C GLU A 495 3.97 -4.10 64.58
N LYS A 496 3.22 -3.03 64.21
CA LYS A 496 3.11 -1.67 64.83
C LYS A 496 4.21 -0.64 64.45
N GLU A 497 3.96 0.66 64.23
CA GLU A 497 2.90 1.58 64.67
C GLU A 497 2.94 2.96 63.92
N CYS A 498 1.80 3.69 63.96
CA CYS A 498 1.63 5.17 63.93
C CYS A 498 1.68 5.99 62.58
N PRO A 499 1.07 7.21 62.49
CA PRO A 499 -0.38 7.50 62.50
C PRO A 499 -0.87 8.68 61.58
N SER A 500 -2.20 8.77 61.40
CA SER A 500 -3.11 9.92 61.19
C SER A 500 -2.65 11.25 60.53
N TYR A 501 -3.31 11.68 59.44
CA TYR A 501 -3.88 13.04 59.28
C TYR A 501 -5.08 13.03 58.30
N GLU A 502 -5.95 14.02 58.49
CA GLU A 502 -7.38 14.11 58.18
C GLU A 502 -7.79 14.17 56.69
N CYS A 503 -8.94 13.57 56.39
CA CYS A 503 -9.77 13.89 55.23
C CYS A 503 -10.78 14.98 55.60
N PRO A 504 -10.98 15.99 54.72
CA PRO A 504 -12.29 16.59 54.53
C PRO A 504 -12.85 16.24 53.15
N VAL A 505 -14.08 15.76 53.16
CA VAL A 505 -14.94 15.58 51.99
C VAL A 505 -15.45 16.95 51.54
N LEU A 506 -15.19 17.32 50.28
CA LEU A 506 -16.02 18.24 49.52
C LEU A 506 -16.26 17.69 48.11
N VAL A 507 -17.54 17.66 47.75
CA VAL A 507 -18.11 17.10 46.53
C VAL A 507 -18.27 18.23 45.51
N TYR A 508 -17.69 18.11 44.30
CA TYR A 508 -18.37 18.03 42.99
C TYR A 508 -17.45 18.39 41.80
N ASN A 509 -17.59 17.56 40.75
CA ASN A 509 -17.42 17.82 39.32
C ASN A 509 -16.02 18.01 38.70
N ASP A 510 -15.63 16.97 37.96
CA ASP A 510 -14.95 16.99 36.66
C ASP A 510 -13.41 17.12 36.62
N PRO A 511 -12.68 16.01 36.34
CA PRO A 511 -11.32 16.07 35.84
C PRO A 511 -11.15 15.38 34.47
N ILE A 512 -11.96 15.74 33.45
CA ILE A 512 -11.59 15.52 32.03
C ILE A 512 -10.56 16.56 31.53
N GLY A 513 -10.21 17.56 32.35
CA GLY A 513 -9.27 18.63 31.99
C GLY A 513 -7.77 18.32 32.12
N HIS A 514 -7.34 17.43 33.02
CA HIS A 514 -5.91 17.29 33.34
C HIS A 514 -5.16 16.16 32.60
N ILE A 515 -5.86 15.17 32.02
CA ILE A 515 -5.24 14.11 31.22
C ILE A 515 -5.00 14.57 29.77
N ARG A 516 -5.79 15.55 29.27
CA ARG A 516 -5.54 16.18 27.95
C ARG A 516 -4.34 17.14 27.94
N ALA A 517 -3.89 17.61 29.11
CA ALA A 517 -2.67 18.40 29.23
C ALA A 517 -1.39 17.55 29.30
N LEU A 518 -1.46 16.32 29.86
CA LEU A 518 -0.31 15.42 29.90
C LEU A 518 0.01 14.78 28.54
N ILE A 519 -1.02 14.53 27.71
CA ILE A 519 -0.86 13.92 26.39
C ILE A 519 -0.43 14.95 25.32
N ARG A 520 -0.61 16.25 25.56
CA ARG A 520 -0.11 17.30 24.65
C ARG A 520 1.39 17.61 24.83
N ASN A 521 2.01 17.23 25.94
CA ASN A 521 3.42 17.51 26.22
C ASN A 521 4.41 16.38 25.86
N ILE A 522 3.95 15.26 25.29
CA ILE A 522 4.84 14.18 24.80
C ILE A 522 5.30 14.42 23.35
N VAL A 523 4.76 15.42 22.65
CA VAL A 523 5.18 15.80 21.28
C VAL A 523 6.19 16.95 21.25
N CYS A 524 6.58 17.50 22.40
CA CYS A 524 7.62 18.54 22.49
C CYS A 524 8.69 18.19 23.53
N ILE A 525 9.63 17.31 23.19
CA ILE A 525 10.97 17.32 23.81
C ILE A 525 12.02 17.11 22.71
N SER A 526 12.42 18.24 22.12
CA SER A 526 13.81 18.48 21.75
C SER A 526 14.41 19.34 22.87
N LEU A 527 15.62 18.96 23.30
CA LEU A 527 16.55 19.67 24.19
C LEU A 527 16.53 19.29 25.69
N VAL A 528 17.76 19.20 26.19
CA VAL A 528 18.25 19.27 27.58
C VAL A 528 18.59 17.95 28.30
N HIS A 529 19.91 17.79 28.44
CA HIS A 529 20.72 17.22 29.54
C HIS A 529 20.23 16.07 30.43
N ASP A 530 21.05 15.01 30.37
CA ASP A 530 21.75 14.33 31.47
C ASP A 530 21.00 13.75 32.69
N THR A 531 21.47 12.55 33.05
CA THR A 531 21.26 11.83 34.32
C THR A 531 19.83 11.61 34.82
N SER A 532 19.24 10.44 34.53
CA SER A 532 18.43 9.61 35.45
C SER A 532 17.71 8.47 34.71
N LEU A 533 18.43 7.42 34.30
CA LEU A 533 17.80 6.22 33.70
C LEU A 533 18.62 4.95 33.94
N LYS A 534 19.22 4.81 35.13
CA LYS A 534 20.02 3.63 35.52
C LYS A 534 19.34 2.66 36.50
N THR A 535 18.03 2.77 36.74
CA THR A 535 17.38 2.01 37.81
C THR A 535 16.13 1.22 37.39
N LEU A 536 16.09 0.68 36.16
CA LEU A 536 14.93 -0.10 35.70
C LEU A 536 15.25 -1.25 34.73
N ILE A 537 16.49 -1.74 34.71
CA ILE A 537 16.84 -2.96 33.95
C ILE A 537 17.62 -3.88 34.88
N GLY A 538 16.92 -4.88 35.42
CA GLY A 538 17.53 -6.03 36.07
C GLY A 538 18.33 -6.85 35.06
N ASN A 539 19.45 -7.36 35.52
CA ASN A 539 20.47 -8.09 34.77
C ASN A 539 19.91 -9.29 34.00
N ASP A 540 20.09 -9.26 32.67
CA ASP A 540 20.30 -10.46 31.86
C ASP A 540 21.25 -10.10 30.71
N GLU A 541 22.56 -10.24 31.00
CA GLU A 541 23.64 -10.15 30.03
C GLU A 541 23.65 -11.45 29.20
N ARG A 542 23.07 -11.42 27.98
CA ARG A 542 23.42 -12.27 26.81
C ARG A 542 22.55 -11.93 25.59
N ASN A 543 22.90 -10.83 24.91
CA ASN A 543 22.80 -10.55 23.45
C ASN A 543 22.83 -9.03 23.22
N ILE A 544 24.05 -8.51 23.21
CA ILE A 544 24.41 -7.11 22.98
C ILE A 544 24.70 -6.94 21.47
N ASN A 545 24.42 -5.75 20.92
CA ASN A 545 24.66 -5.25 19.54
C ASN A 545 23.46 -5.30 18.55
N LYS A 546 22.49 -4.40 18.74
CA LYS A 546 21.50 -4.04 17.70
C LYS A 546 22.01 -2.87 16.85
N VAL A 547 22.15 -3.06 15.54
CA VAL A 547 22.49 -1.99 14.58
C VAL A 547 21.35 -0.96 14.51
N PRO A 548 21.60 0.35 14.65
CA PRO A 548 20.56 1.37 14.64
C PRO A 548 19.97 1.58 13.24
N PHE A 549 18.64 1.76 13.19
CA PHE A 549 17.84 1.99 11.98
C PHE A 549 17.18 3.39 12.03
N PRO A 550 17.10 4.15 10.91
CA PRO A 550 16.44 5.45 10.91
C PRO A 550 14.92 5.33 11.08
N LEU A 551 14.35 5.99 12.08
CA LEU A 551 12.91 6.23 12.24
C LEU A 551 12.64 7.74 12.31
N LYS A 552 12.96 8.50 11.25
CA LYS A 552 12.42 9.87 11.04
C LYS A 552 12.25 10.15 9.55
N ALA A 553 11.01 10.43 9.14
CA ALA A 553 10.66 10.98 7.83
C ALA A 553 10.47 12.50 7.93
N ASP A 554 10.82 13.21 6.86
CA ASP A 554 10.65 14.66 6.69
C ASP A 554 9.20 15.13 6.92
N SER A 555 9.05 16.19 7.69
CA SER A 555 7.77 16.81 8.07
C SER A 555 7.15 17.70 6.98
N THR A 556 7.53 17.56 5.72
CA THR A 556 6.95 18.31 4.58
C THR A 556 6.30 17.42 3.52
N LYS A 557 6.27 16.11 3.74
CA LYS A 557 5.31 15.20 3.11
C LYS A 557 4.36 14.70 4.18
N THR A 558 3.08 15.06 4.12
CA THR A 558 2.04 14.37 4.88
C THR A 558 1.91 12.96 4.31
N VAL A 559 2.80 12.08 4.76
CA VAL A 559 2.55 10.64 4.78
C VAL A 559 1.61 10.44 5.96
N ASP A 560 0.38 10.02 5.68
CA ASP A 560 -0.58 9.63 6.70
C ASP A 560 0.00 8.48 7.53
N VAL A 561 0.56 8.80 8.70
CA VAL A 561 0.97 7.84 9.72
C VAL A 561 -0.25 7.48 10.55
N GLU A 562 -1.23 6.81 9.93
CA GLU A 562 -2.22 6.00 10.63
C GLU A 562 -2.38 4.68 9.87
N ASN A 563 -1.98 3.59 10.54
CA ASN A 563 -1.96 2.18 10.10
C ASN A 563 -0.74 1.76 9.28
N THR A 564 0.38 1.54 9.96
CA THR A 564 1.39 0.57 9.50
C THR A 564 1.36 -0.64 10.42
N ASP A 565 0.79 -1.71 9.89
CA ASP A 565 0.70 -3.00 10.52
C ASP A 565 2.05 -3.72 10.47
N PHE A 566 2.65 -3.88 11.65
CA PHE A 566 3.60 -4.95 11.93
C PHE A 566 2.89 -6.29 11.73
N ASN A 567 3.04 -6.91 10.54
CA ASN A 567 2.46 -8.22 10.26
C ASN A 567 3.27 -8.97 9.19
N GLU A 568 4.55 -9.20 9.49
CA GLU A 568 5.41 -10.17 8.82
C GLU A 568 6.15 -11.02 9.85
N GLU A 569 5.45 -11.98 10.43
CA GLU A 569 6.07 -13.28 10.71
C GLU A 569 5.62 -14.23 9.59
N MET A 570 6.25 -14.09 8.43
CA MET A 570 6.54 -15.25 7.61
C MET A 570 7.88 -15.81 8.10
N LYS A 571 8.03 -17.12 8.05
CA LYS A 571 9.29 -17.84 8.28
C LYS A 571 10.45 -17.13 7.58
N TYR A 572 11.43 -16.63 8.35
CA TYR A 572 12.70 -16.13 7.85
C TYR A 572 13.81 -16.86 8.61
N ASP A 573 14.82 -17.35 7.91
CA ASP A 573 15.87 -18.19 8.51
C ASP A 573 16.93 -17.35 9.27
N SER A 574 16.93 -16.00 9.19
CA SER A 574 17.80 -15.12 10.00
C SER A 574 17.27 -13.69 10.21
N TYR A 575 17.74 -13.02 11.29
CA TYR A 575 17.44 -11.62 11.65
C TYR A 575 17.83 -10.61 10.55
N ASP A 576 18.88 -10.90 9.78
CA ASP A 576 19.38 -10.03 8.71
C ASP A 576 18.38 -9.96 7.53
N GLU A 577 17.63 -11.04 7.28
CA GLU A 577 16.61 -11.09 6.23
C GLU A 577 15.46 -10.13 6.52
N HIS A 578 15.08 -10.04 7.80
CA HIS A 578 14.05 -9.12 8.27
C HIS A 578 14.50 -7.65 8.15
N LEU A 579 15.74 -7.34 8.56
CA LEU A 579 16.32 -6.00 8.41
C LEU A 579 16.42 -5.58 6.94
N TYR A 580 16.75 -6.51 6.05
CA TYR A 580 16.82 -6.24 4.61
C TYR A 580 15.45 -5.96 4.00
N ILE A 581 14.39 -6.64 4.45
CA ILE A 581 13.02 -6.34 4.02
C ILE A 581 12.60 -4.93 4.44
N ILE A 582 12.90 -4.53 5.69
CA ILE A 582 12.61 -3.18 6.20
C ILE A 582 13.40 -2.12 5.41
N PHE A 583 14.70 -2.36 5.19
CA PHE A 583 15.57 -1.49 4.39
C PHE A 583 14.97 -1.21 3.00
N ARG A 584 14.56 -2.27 2.29
CA ARG A 584 13.95 -2.15 0.95
C ARG A 584 12.67 -1.33 0.95
N ARG A 585 11.85 -1.46 2.00
CA ARG A 585 10.60 -0.72 2.14
C ARG A 585 10.83 0.77 2.40
N LEU A 586 11.77 1.10 3.28
CA LEU A 586 12.07 2.50 3.62
C LEU A 586 12.69 3.25 2.43
N HIS A 587 13.53 2.59 1.64
CA HIS A 587 14.26 3.23 0.56
C HIS A 587 13.69 2.96 -0.85
N GLY A 588 12.54 2.28 -0.94
CA GLY A 588 11.76 2.18 -2.17
C GLY A 588 12.45 1.47 -3.33
N LYS A 589 13.24 0.42 -3.08
CA LYS A 589 14.04 -0.29 -4.12
C LYS A 589 13.25 -1.45 -4.77
N PRO A 590 12.87 -1.37 -6.07
CA PRO A 590 12.15 -2.44 -6.76
C PRO A 590 13.11 -3.48 -7.36
N HIS A 591 12.73 -4.77 -7.36
CA HIS A 591 13.46 -5.80 -8.10
C HIS A 591 13.24 -5.66 -9.61
N ARG A 592 14.31 -5.58 -10.40
CA ARG A 592 14.23 -5.79 -11.85
C ARG A 592 14.25 -7.29 -12.22
N ASN A 593 14.93 -8.15 -11.45
CA ASN A 593 15.01 -9.61 -11.67
C ASN A 593 15.14 -10.44 -10.36
N TYR A 594 14.74 -11.73 -10.38
CA TYR A 594 14.79 -12.64 -9.20
C TYR A 594 16.21 -12.96 -8.70
N ASN A 595 17.21 -13.02 -9.60
CA ASN A 595 18.61 -13.29 -9.23
C ASN A 595 19.31 -12.10 -8.55
N GLU A 596 18.97 -10.89 -8.98
CA GLU A 596 19.53 -9.63 -8.45
C GLU A 596 19.19 -9.43 -6.96
N GLY A 597 18.01 -9.92 -6.54
CA GLY A 597 17.57 -9.83 -5.15
C GLY A 597 18.38 -10.66 -4.16
N GLY A 598 18.99 -11.76 -4.61
CA GLY A 598 19.83 -12.63 -3.78
C GLY A 598 21.25 -12.10 -3.59
N GLU A 599 21.82 -11.45 -4.61
CA GLU A 599 23.17 -10.83 -4.53
C GLU A 599 23.15 -9.57 -3.66
N ARG A 600 22.15 -8.70 -3.85
CA ARG A 600 21.95 -7.49 -3.03
C ARG A 600 21.75 -7.80 -1.55
N TYR A 601 21.10 -8.93 -1.23
CA TYR A 601 20.95 -9.38 0.16
C TYR A 601 22.29 -9.77 0.80
N LYS A 602 23.17 -10.46 0.06
CA LYS A 602 24.51 -10.83 0.56
C LYS A 602 25.38 -9.60 0.80
N ILE A 603 25.32 -8.61 -0.09
CA ILE A 603 26.02 -7.32 0.07
C ILE A 603 25.51 -6.61 1.34
N PHE A 604 24.19 -6.56 1.54
CA PHE A 604 23.59 -5.97 2.73
C PHE A 604 24.05 -6.64 4.02
N GLN A 605 24.11 -7.98 4.04
CA GLN A 605 24.61 -8.73 5.20
C GLN A 605 26.09 -8.43 5.49
N SER A 606 26.94 -8.36 4.46
CA SER A 606 28.35 -7.96 4.60
C SER A 606 28.48 -6.54 5.18
N ASN A 607 27.65 -5.61 4.71
CA ASN A 607 27.65 -4.23 5.18
C ASN A 607 27.16 -4.10 6.63
N LEU A 608 26.24 -4.93 7.11
CA LEU A 608 25.84 -4.95 8.53
C LEU A 608 27.01 -5.28 9.45
N ASN A 609 27.88 -6.23 9.06
CA ASN A 609 29.09 -6.56 9.81
C ASN A 609 30.08 -5.38 9.81
N ARG A 610 30.25 -4.68 8.67
CA ARG A 610 31.08 -3.48 8.59
C ARG A 610 30.58 -2.36 9.50
N ILE A 611 29.27 -2.15 9.56
CA ILE A 611 28.65 -1.15 10.45
C ILE A 611 28.96 -1.46 11.92
N GLN A 612 28.92 -2.72 12.32
CA GLN A 612 29.31 -3.12 13.68
C GLN A 612 30.79 -2.82 13.94
N THR A 613 31.68 -3.18 13.01
CA THR A 613 33.11 -2.86 13.11
C THR A 613 33.36 -1.36 13.22
N TYR A 614 32.63 -0.53 12.46
CA TYR A 614 32.75 0.93 12.52
C TYR A 614 32.31 1.50 13.87
N ASN A 615 31.20 1.01 14.43
CA ASN A 615 30.75 1.43 15.77
C ASN A 615 31.71 1.01 16.90
N GLU A 616 32.45 -0.10 16.73
CA GLU A 616 33.43 -0.57 17.72
C GLU A 616 34.79 0.13 17.63
N GLN A 617 35.16 0.61 16.43
CA GLN A 617 36.50 1.13 16.15
C GLN A 617 36.57 2.65 16.00
N ASP A 618 35.44 3.35 15.96
CA ASP A 618 35.40 4.82 16.01
C ASP A 618 35.70 5.30 17.43
N ASP A 619 36.69 6.19 17.57
CA ASP A 619 37.10 6.73 18.88
C ASP A 619 36.22 7.94 19.29
N GLY A 620 35.21 8.27 18.47
CA GLY A 620 34.30 9.40 18.60
C GLY A 620 32.97 9.03 19.27
N THR A 621 31.96 9.88 19.04
CA THR A 621 30.57 9.65 19.48
C THR A 621 29.65 9.26 18.33
N ALA A 622 30.22 8.96 17.16
CA ALA A 622 29.47 8.61 15.98
C ALA A 622 28.75 7.28 16.14
N ILE A 623 27.55 7.25 15.58
CA ILE A 623 26.73 6.07 15.43
C ILE A 623 26.61 5.82 13.93
N TYR A 624 27.01 4.63 13.51
CA TYR A 624 26.84 4.10 12.16
C TYR A 624 25.63 3.17 12.11
N GLY A 625 24.85 3.28 11.05
CA GLY A 625 23.59 2.55 10.93
C GLY A 625 23.22 2.28 9.48
N VAL A 626 22.04 1.68 9.29
CA VAL A 626 21.54 1.37 7.95
C VAL A 626 21.12 2.65 7.23
N THR A 627 21.74 2.94 6.09
CA THR A 627 21.45 4.09 5.22
C THR A 627 20.89 3.61 3.89
N HIS A 628 20.39 4.51 3.03
CA HIS A 628 19.89 4.17 1.69
C HIS A 628 20.95 3.54 0.75
N LEU A 629 22.22 3.56 1.17
CA LEU A 629 23.40 3.06 0.49
C LEU A 629 23.86 1.68 1.01
N SER A 630 23.15 1.08 1.97
CA SER A 630 23.56 -0.16 2.66
C SER A 630 23.52 -1.44 1.81
N ASP A 631 22.99 -1.41 0.59
CA ASP A 631 22.96 -2.52 -0.37
C ASP A 631 23.96 -2.38 -1.53
N LEU A 632 24.84 -1.37 -1.46
CA LEU A 632 25.92 -1.16 -2.41
C LEU A 632 27.20 -1.82 -1.90
N SER A 633 27.94 -2.50 -2.80
CA SER A 633 29.29 -2.94 -2.48
C SER A 633 30.24 -1.73 -2.38
N GLU A 634 31.46 -1.95 -1.88
CA GLU A 634 32.46 -0.88 -1.79
C GLU A 634 32.87 -0.35 -3.16
N GLU A 635 32.98 -1.25 -4.13
CA GLU A 635 33.32 -0.94 -5.52
C GLU A 635 32.19 -0.12 -6.16
N GLU A 636 30.93 -0.53 -5.97
CA GLU A 636 29.79 0.21 -6.49
C GLU A 636 29.64 1.58 -5.82
N PHE A 637 29.85 1.65 -4.50
CA PHE A 637 29.78 2.91 -3.78
C PHE A 637 30.88 3.88 -4.26
N THR A 638 32.10 3.37 -4.42
CA THR A 638 33.23 4.15 -4.93
C THR A 638 32.98 4.64 -6.35
N GLN A 639 32.46 3.76 -7.22
CA GLN A 639 32.20 4.10 -8.62
C GLN A 639 31.08 5.14 -8.80
N TYR A 640 30.00 5.06 -8.01
CA TYR A 640 28.81 5.90 -8.23
C TYR A 640 28.77 7.19 -7.39
N TYR A 641 29.41 7.20 -6.21
CA TYR A 641 29.27 8.30 -5.26
C TYR A 641 30.59 9.02 -4.97
N LEU A 642 31.73 8.37 -5.22
CA LEU A 642 33.06 8.92 -4.96
C LEU A 642 33.73 9.36 -6.26
N ASN A 643 34.84 10.07 -6.09
CA ASN A 643 35.67 10.61 -7.14
C ASN A 643 37.11 10.14 -6.92
N GLU A 644 37.48 9.03 -7.57
CA GLU A 644 38.81 8.43 -7.43
C GLU A 644 39.94 9.33 -7.93
N ARG A 645 39.67 10.34 -8.78
CA ARG A 645 40.70 11.26 -9.27
C ARG A 645 41.34 12.07 -8.14
N LEU A 646 40.57 12.40 -7.10
CA LEU A 646 41.10 13.10 -5.92
C LEU A 646 42.17 12.27 -5.17
N SER A 647 42.17 10.94 -5.33
CA SER A 647 43.15 10.05 -4.68
C SER A 647 44.46 9.93 -5.47
N SER A 648 44.45 10.31 -6.76
CA SER A 648 45.60 10.25 -7.67
C SER A 648 46.57 11.43 -7.52
N VAL A 649 46.28 12.34 -6.58
CA VAL A 649 47.13 13.49 -6.27
C VAL A 649 48.39 13.01 -5.55
N SER A 650 49.34 12.53 -6.35
CA SER A 650 50.74 12.70 -6.04
C SER A 650 51.00 14.20 -5.95
N THR A 651 51.72 14.62 -4.91
CA THR A 651 52.10 15.97 -4.48
C THR A 651 52.91 16.78 -5.53
N SER A 652 52.43 16.87 -6.77
CA SER A 652 53.09 17.57 -7.85
C SER A 652 52.12 17.81 -9.01
N SER A 653 51.97 19.08 -9.40
CA SER A 653 51.42 19.59 -10.67
C SER A 653 49.92 19.96 -10.77
N HIS A 654 49.48 20.95 -9.98
CA HIS A 654 48.62 22.05 -10.50
C HIS A 654 48.96 23.36 -9.78
N THR A 655 50.23 23.75 -9.92
CA THR A 655 50.70 25.12 -9.74
C THR A 655 50.17 25.97 -10.89
N SER A 656 49.05 26.65 -10.70
CA SER A 656 48.69 27.93 -11.36
C SER A 656 47.34 28.42 -10.86
N SER A 657 47.31 28.89 -9.61
CA SER A 657 46.31 29.87 -9.18
C SER A 657 47.10 30.88 -8.36
N SER A 658 47.17 32.11 -8.85
CA SER A 658 47.78 33.25 -8.18
C SER A 658 47.38 33.23 -6.71
N ILE A 659 48.39 33.12 -5.82
CA ILE A 659 48.22 33.39 -4.40
C ILE A 659 47.83 34.87 -4.31
N TYR A 660 46.53 35.14 -4.32
CA TYR A 660 46.01 36.45 -3.94
C TYR A 660 46.36 36.63 -2.47
N ASN A 661 47.39 37.42 -2.19
CA ASN A 661 47.71 37.93 -0.87
C ASN A 661 46.59 38.89 -0.45
N VAL A 662 45.41 38.36 -0.12
CA VAL A 662 44.41 39.11 0.62
C VAL A 662 44.96 39.25 2.04
N GLN A 663 45.24 40.47 2.47
CA GLN A 663 45.54 40.74 3.87
C GLN A 663 44.40 40.18 4.73
N HIS A 664 44.66 39.06 5.40
CA HIS A 664 43.72 38.38 6.27
C HIS A 664 43.37 39.28 7.46
N LYS A 665 42.34 40.11 7.33
CA LYS A 665 41.72 40.81 8.47
C LYS A 665 40.78 39.85 9.18
N TYR A 666 41.35 38.91 9.91
CA TYR A 666 40.60 38.02 10.80
C TYR A 666 40.88 38.40 12.25
N SER A 667 39.90 38.19 13.13
CA SER A 667 40.13 38.25 14.57
C SER A 667 41.07 37.12 14.98
N ASP A 668 42.11 37.41 15.78
CA ASP A 668 43.01 36.39 16.31
C ASP A 668 42.25 35.33 17.15
N ASN A 669 41.10 35.74 17.71
CA ASN A 669 40.20 34.90 18.49
C ASN A 669 38.88 34.69 17.71
N PRO A 670 38.74 33.60 16.95
CA PRO A 670 37.45 33.22 16.38
C PRO A 670 36.49 32.71 17.48
N PRO A 671 35.16 32.77 17.25
CA PRO A 671 34.18 32.23 18.20
C PRO A 671 34.43 30.74 18.50
N GLU A 672 34.05 30.28 19.69
CA GLU A 672 34.23 28.86 20.09
C GLU A 672 33.41 27.89 19.23
N SER A 673 32.27 28.34 18.73
CA SER A 673 31.45 27.63 17.73
C SER A 673 30.89 28.63 16.72
N PHE A 674 30.77 28.20 15.47
CA PHE A 674 30.30 29.03 14.37
C PHE A 674 29.63 28.17 13.30
N ASP A 675 28.49 28.63 12.76
CA ASP A 675 27.72 27.91 11.75
C ASP A 675 27.10 28.86 10.72
N TRP A 676 27.48 28.72 9.45
CA TRP A 676 26.94 29.53 8.35
C TRP A 676 25.47 29.24 8.04
N ARG A 677 24.91 28.12 8.51
CA ARG A 677 23.49 27.80 8.35
C ARG A 677 22.61 28.76 9.13
N ASP A 678 23.04 29.15 10.33
CA ASP A 678 22.31 30.09 11.18
C ASP A 678 22.27 31.50 10.57
N LEU A 679 23.26 31.83 9.74
CA LEU A 679 23.38 33.10 9.03
C LEU A 679 22.73 33.08 7.63
N GLY A 680 22.12 31.96 7.23
CA GLY A 680 21.46 31.81 5.94
C GLY A 680 22.41 31.91 4.74
N ALA A 681 23.67 31.51 4.91
CA ALA A 681 24.70 31.50 3.85
C ALA A 681 24.92 30.10 3.24
N VAL A 682 23.98 29.17 3.46
CA VAL A 682 24.04 27.79 2.98
C VAL A 682 22.67 27.42 2.41
N THR A 683 22.64 26.95 1.15
CA THR A 683 21.44 26.43 0.50
C THR A 683 21.02 25.08 1.07
N ASP A 684 19.84 24.58 0.67
CA ASP A 684 19.37 23.24 1.04
C ASP A 684 20.32 22.13 0.56
N VAL A 685 20.26 20.97 1.19
CA VAL A 685 21.07 19.81 0.83
C VAL A 685 20.52 19.15 -0.44
N LYS A 686 21.28 19.26 -1.53
CA LYS A 686 20.97 18.64 -2.83
C LYS A 686 21.50 17.20 -2.93
N ASN A 687 21.16 16.50 -4.02
CA ASN A 687 21.49 15.09 -4.22
C ASN A 687 22.14 14.85 -5.59
N GLN A 688 23.41 14.43 -5.59
CA GLN A 688 24.20 14.10 -6.79
C GLN A 688 23.75 12.80 -7.49
N GLY A 689 22.90 11.99 -6.86
CA GLY A 689 22.53 10.68 -7.40
C GLY A 689 23.74 9.77 -7.58
N SER A 690 23.76 8.98 -8.67
CA SER A 690 24.85 8.05 -9.01
C SER A 690 25.88 8.67 -9.97
N CYS A 691 26.07 9.98 -9.89
CA CYS A 691 27.04 10.74 -10.69
C CYS A 691 28.12 11.24 -9.73
N GLY A 692 29.40 10.95 -10.00
CA GLY A 692 30.57 11.35 -9.19
C GLY A 692 30.86 12.87 -9.21
N SER A 693 29.84 13.71 -9.30
CA SER A 693 29.94 15.17 -9.42
C SER A 693 30.06 15.90 -8.08
N CYS A 694 30.53 15.23 -7.02
CA CYS A 694 30.69 15.82 -5.68
C CYS A 694 31.52 17.11 -5.68
N TRP A 695 32.51 17.18 -6.58
CA TRP A 695 33.36 18.34 -6.80
C TRP A 695 32.55 19.58 -7.23
N ALA A 696 31.56 19.41 -8.11
CA ALA A 696 30.68 20.48 -8.57
C ALA A 696 29.76 20.99 -7.45
N PHE A 697 29.20 20.09 -6.64
CA PHE A 697 28.39 20.45 -5.46
C PHE A 697 29.20 21.18 -4.39
N SER A 698 30.46 20.79 -4.19
CA SER A 698 31.36 21.45 -3.25
C SER A 698 31.70 22.88 -3.69
N VAL A 699 31.96 23.08 -4.98
CA VAL A 699 32.34 24.37 -5.57
C VAL A 699 31.15 25.33 -5.67
N THR A 700 30.02 24.88 -6.20
CA THR A 700 28.79 25.69 -6.23
C THR A 700 28.37 26.12 -4.84
N GLY A 701 28.32 25.20 -3.87
CA GLY A 701 27.98 25.53 -2.48
C GLY A 701 28.92 26.55 -1.82
N ASN A 702 30.21 26.56 -2.19
CA ASN A 702 31.14 27.60 -1.74
C ASN A 702 30.80 28.95 -2.38
N ILE A 703 30.58 28.99 -3.70
CA ILE A 703 30.25 30.23 -4.43
C ILE A 703 28.93 30.82 -3.92
N GLU A 704 27.91 30.00 -3.70
CA GLU A 704 26.62 30.41 -3.13
C GLU A 704 26.82 31.14 -1.78
N GLY A 705 27.65 30.56 -0.90
CA GLY A 705 27.96 31.12 0.40
C GLY A 705 28.77 32.41 0.32
N VAL A 706 29.82 32.44 -0.52
CA VAL A 706 30.64 33.65 -0.73
C VAL A 706 29.80 34.78 -1.34
N TRP A 707 28.94 34.47 -2.32
CA TRP A 707 28.06 35.44 -2.96
C TRP A 707 27.05 36.03 -1.97
N LYS A 708 26.47 35.19 -1.10
CA LYS A 708 25.59 35.66 -0.02
C LYS A 708 26.31 36.62 0.92
N VAL A 709 27.54 36.33 1.32
CA VAL A 709 28.30 37.19 2.23
C VAL A 709 28.70 38.52 1.56
N LYS A 710 29.09 38.50 0.29
CA LYS A 710 29.58 39.69 -0.43
C LYS A 710 28.48 40.56 -1.02
N LYS A 711 27.45 39.96 -1.61
CA LYS A 711 26.38 40.64 -2.36
C LYS A 711 25.03 40.63 -1.64
N GLY A 712 24.88 39.85 -0.57
CA GLY A 712 23.67 39.81 0.26
C GLY A 712 22.56 38.89 -0.25
N GLU A 713 22.73 38.27 -1.43
CA GLU A 713 21.75 37.40 -2.06
C GLU A 713 22.20 35.93 -2.06
N LEU A 714 21.31 35.01 -1.69
CA LEU A 714 21.59 33.57 -1.72
C LEU A 714 20.86 32.99 -2.93
N ILE A 715 21.63 32.61 -3.95
CA ILE A 715 21.11 32.04 -5.20
C ILE A 715 21.50 30.57 -5.21
N SER A 716 20.60 29.66 -5.60
CA SER A 716 20.97 28.27 -5.79
C SER A 716 21.51 28.05 -7.20
N LEU A 717 22.76 27.62 -7.32
CA LEU A 717 23.50 27.51 -8.58
C LEU A 717 23.35 26.13 -9.21
N SER A 718 23.49 26.04 -10.54
CA SER A 718 23.40 24.78 -11.27
C SER A 718 24.69 23.96 -11.16
N GLU A 719 24.62 22.79 -10.54
CA GLU A 719 25.73 21.84 -10.61
C GLU A 719 25.82 21.13 -11.97
N GLN A 720 24.70 21.04 -12.69
CA GLN A 720 24.62 20.36 -13.98
C GLN A 720 25.41 21.10 -15.06
N GLU A 721 25.41 22.42 -15.01
CA GLU A 721 26.20 23.24 -15.93
C GLU A 721 27.69 22.88 -15.84
N LEU A 722 28.23 22.69 -14.64
CA LEU A 722 29.61 22.24 -14.47
C LEU A 722 29.83 20.82 -14.99
N VAL A 723 28.86 19.93 -14.81
CA VAL A 723 28.95 18.55 -15.32
C VAL A 723 28.95 18.51 -16.86
N ASP A 724 28.21 19.40 -17.53
CA ASP A 724 28.06 19.38 -18.98
C ASP A 724 29.03 20.29 -19.75
N CYS A 725 29.45 21.42 -19.14
CA CYS A 725 30.18 22.49 -19.81
C CYS A 725 31.65 22.61 -19.41
N ASP A 726 32.07 21.97 -18.32
CA ASP A 726 33.49 21.86 -17.99
C ASP A 726 34.18 20.92 -18.99
N LYS A 727 35.23 21.41 -19.63
CA LYS A 727 36.01 20.66 -20.63
C LYS A 727 37.31 20.08 -20.06
N VAL A 728 37.65 20.43 -18.82
CA VAL A 728 38.87 20.03 -18.12
C VAL A 728 38.59 18.83 -17.24
N ASP A 729 37.48 18.88 -16.50
CA ASP A 729 37.00 17.79 -15.67
C ASP A 729 36.11 16.81 -16.47
N GLU A 730 35.88 15.60 -15.94
CA GLU A 730 35.16 14.54 -16.66
C GLU A 730 33.74 14.33 -16.14
N GLY A 731 33.04 15.42 -15.80
CA GLY A 731 31.65 15.42 -15.38
C GLY A 731 31.37 14.41 -14.26
N CYS A 732 30.62 13.35 -14.57
CA CYS A 732 30.27 12.29 -13.63
C CYS A 732 31.41 11.32 -13.27
N ASN A 733 32.52 11.29 -14.03
CA ASN A 733 33.70 10.49 -13.73
C ASN A 733 34.67 11.19 -12.76
N GLY A 734 34.33 12.41 -12.34
CA GLY A 734 35.05 13.17 -11.33
C GLY A 734 35.83 14.38 -11.87
N GLY A 735 36.16 15.27 -10.94
CA GLY A 735 36.88 16.52 -11.21
C GLY A 735 37.50 17.13 -9.96
N TYR A 736 38.24 18.22 -10.12
CA TYR A 736 38.88 18.92 -9.00
C TYR A 736 38.19 20.24 -8.68
N MET A 737 38.12 20.60 -7.40
CA MET A 737 37.49 21.86 -6.98
C MET A 737 38.21 23.09 -7.56
N THR A 738 39.53 23.03 -7.72
CA THR A 738 40.34 24.13 -8.24
C THR A 738 40.16 24.35 -9.75
N THR A 739 40.03 23.27 -10.54
CA THR A 739 39.78 23.35 -11.98
C THR A 739 38.37 23.81 -12.29
N ALA A 740 37.40 23.40 -11.47
CA ALA A 740 36.02 23.87 -11.55
C ALA A 740 35.89 25.39 -11.42
N TYR A 741 36.62 26.03 -10.47
CA TYR A 741 36.64 27.49 -10.40
C TYR A 741 37.21 28.12 -11.68
N ASN A 742 38.27 27.53 -12.27
CA ASN A 742 38.81 28.03 -13.54
C ASN A 742 37.81 27.87 -14.69
N ALA A 743 37.03 26.79 -14.72
CA ALA A 743 35.99 26.57 -15.71
C ALA A 743 34.89 27.65 -15.60
N ILE A 744 34.42 27.98 -14.39
CA ILE A 744 33.43 29.04 -14.17
C ILE A 744 33.96 30.41 -14.62
N MET A 745 35.24 30.71 -14.34
CA MET A 745 35.87 31.94 -14.81
C MET A 745 35.91 32.00 -16.35
N ASN A 746 36.24 30.89 -17.01
CA ASN A 746 36.27 30.80 -18.47
C ASN A 746 34.87 30.93 -19.10
N LEU A 747 33.83 30.41 -18.43
CA LEU A 747 32.43 30.55 -18.84
C LEU A 747 31.88 31.96 -18.58
N SER A 748 32.60 32.78 -17.81
CA SER A 748 32.21 34.13 -17.37
C SER A 748 30.98 34.13 -16.45
N GLY A 749 30.84 33.08 -15.65
CA GLY A 749 29.80 32.93 -14.64
C GLY A 749 29.06 31.60 -14.75
N ILE A 750 27.98 31.49 -13.97
CA ILE A 750 27.19 30.26 -13.80
C ILE A 750 25.69 30.60 -13.64
N GLU A 751 24.83 29.74 -14.17
CA GLU A 751 23.37 29.82 -14.16
C GLU A 751 22.78 29.28 -12.84
N SER A 752 21.49 29.56 -12.62
CA SER A 752 20.76 29.06 -11.44
C SER A 752 20.29 27.61 -11.65
N GLU A 753 20.10 26.87 -10.54
CA GLU A 753 19.52 25.51 -10.57
C GLU A 753 18.10 25.49 -11.18
N ALA A 754 17.37 26.60 -11.12
CA ALA A 754 16.04 26.71 -11.70
C ALA A 754 16.07 26.77 -13.25
N ASP A 755 17.08 27.43 -13.80
CA ASP A 755 17.29 27.62 -15.23
C ASP A 755 17.95 26.39 -15.87
N TYR A 756 18.95 25.80 -15.21
CA TYR A 756 19.66 24.60 -15.66
C TYR A 756 19.60 23.50 -14.59
N LYS A 757 18.59 22.62 -14.68
CA LYS A 757 18.29 21.63 -13.63
C LYS A 757 19.25 20.44 -13.60
N TYR A 758 19.51 19.95 -12.39
CA TYR A 758 20.30 18.74 -12.19
C TYR A 758 19.62 17.45 -12.67
N LEU A 759 20.30 16.73 -13.55
CA LEU A 759 19.86 15.47 -14.15
C LEU A 759 20.76 14.29 -13.77
N GLY A 760 21.96 14.54 -13.23
CA GLY A 760 22.86 13.49 -12.72
C GLY A 760 23.44 12.60 -13.80
N ARG A 761 23.65 13.14 -15.01
CA ARG A 761 24.32 12.50 -16.14
C ARG A 761 24.89 13.55 -17.07
N GLU A 762 25.99 13.23 -17.72
CA GLU A 762 26.63 14.10 -18.70
C GLU A 762 25.78 14.23 -19.97
N GLN A 763 25.57 15.47 -20.41
CA GLN A 763 24.84 15.84 -21.62
C GLN A 763 25.62 16.91 -22.39
N GLN A 764 25.11 17.27 -23.57
CA GLN A 764 25.68 18.39 -24.31
C GLN A 764 25.45 19.70 -23.54
N CYS A 765 26.52 20.47 -23.34
CA CYS A 765 26.47 21.80 -22.74
C CYS A 765 25.42 22.70 -23.40
N GLN A 766 24.40 23.12 -22.63
CA GLN A 766 23.35 24.05 -23.07
C GLN A 766 23.51 25.47 -22.50
N PHE A 767 24.73 25.81 -22.05
CA PHE A 767 25.02 27.07 -21.38
C PHE A 767 24.54 28.31 -22.15
N ASN A 768 23.79 29.17 -21.48
CA ASN A 768 23.29 30.41 -22.03
C ASN A 768 23.85 31.63 -21.28
N LYS A 769 24.74 32.37 -21.95
CA LYS A 769 25.37 33.59 -21.42
C LYS A 769 24.38 34.66 -20.94
N THR A 770 23.14 34.65 -21.43
CA THR A 770 22.11 35.62 -21.04
C THR A 770 21.40 35.28 -19.72
N GLN A 771 21.60 34.07 -19.18
CA GLN A 771 20.96 33.55 -17.96
C GLN A 771 21.97 33.35 -16.82
N VAL A 772 23.18 33.89 -16.96
CA VAL A 772 24.21 33.88 -15.91
C VAL A 772 23.77 34.80 -14.76
N HIS A 773 23.76 34.27 -13.53
CA HIS A 773 23.39 35.02 -12.32
C HIS A 773 24.59 35.37 -11.43
N VAL A 774 25.62 34.53 -11.41
CA VAL A 774 26.77 34.67 -10.50
C VAL A 774 28.08 34.56 -11.27
N TYR A 775 29.09 35.34 -10.86
CA TYR A 775 30.46 35.29 -11.39
C TYR A 775 31.49 35.23 -10.25
N ILE A 776 32.70 34.77 -10.58
CA ILE A 776 33.83 34.74 -9.64
C ILE A 776 35.04 35.45 -10.24
N ASN A 777 35.81 36.12 -9.40
CA ASN A 777 37.00 36.88 -9.77
C ASN A 777 38.29 36.04 -9.67
N GLY A 778 38.24 34.96 -8.88
CA GLY A 778 39.38 34.08 -8.65
C GLY A 778 39.03 32.95 -7.67
N SER A 779 40.04 32.15 -7.35
CA SER A 779 39.99 31.15 -6.28
C SER A 779 41.27 31.15 -5.47
N ILE A 780 41.16 30.86 -4.18
CA ILE A 780 42.29 30.76 -3.25
C ILE A 780 42.32 29.37 -2.60
N ASN A 781 43.52 28.84 -2.41
CA ASN A 781 43.74 27.65 -1.58
C ASN A 781 43.99 28.08 -0.14
N ILE A 782 43.27 27.47 0.78
CA ILE A 782 43.38 27.73 2.22
C ILE A 782 44.47 26.83 2.80
N THR A 783 45.13 27.31 3.86
CA THR A 783 46.17 26.58 4.58
C THR A 783 45.67 25.26 5.15
N GLN A 784 46.58 24.29 5.33
CA GLN A 784 46.27 23.00 5.96
C GLN A 784 46.18 23.07 7.50
N ASP A 785 46.44 24.24 8.10
CA ASP A 785 46.27 24.45 9.54
C ASP A 785 44.77 24.64 9.85
N GLU A 786 44.21 23.72 10.62
CA GLU A 786 42.79 23.74 11.01
C GLU A 786 42.41 24.98 11.83
N ASN A 787 43.34 25.60 12.55
CA ASN A 787 43.07 26.83 13.29
C ASN A 787 42.90 28.02 12.33
N GLU A 788 43.76 28.12 11.32
CA GLU A 788 43.65 29.14 10.27
C GLU A 788 42.43 28.89 9.38
N MET A 789 42.08 27.63 9.12
CA MET A 789 40.81 27.27 8.46
C MET A 789 39.60 27.75 9.26
N ALA A 790 39.59 27.56 10.60
CA ALA A 790 38.50 28.03 11.45
C ALA A 790 38.37 29.56 11.42
N LYS A 791 39.49 30.28 11.50
CA LYS A 791 39.53 31.75 11.38
C LYS A 791 39.01 32.22 10.03
N TRP A 792 39.46 31.58 8.94
CA TRP A 792 39.03 31.92 7.59
C TRP A 792 37.53 31.68 7.42
N LEU A 793 37.03 30.53 7.89
CA LEU A 793 35.63 30.15 7.77
C LEU A 793 34.72 31.12 8.53
N ALA A 794 35.09 31.49 9.76
CA ALA A 794 34.29 32.41 10.57
C ALA A 794 34.26 33.84 9.99
N ALA A 795 35.30 34.25 9.28
CA ALA A 795 35.43 35.62 8.78
C ALA A 795 34.93 35.84 7.35
N ASN A 796 34.91 34.80 6.51
CA ASN A 796 34.59 34.96 5.08
C ASN A 796 33.34 34.21 4.65
N ALA A 797 33.41 32.88 4.54
CA ALA A 797 32.35 32.06 3.95
C ALA A 797 32.58 30.56 4.25
N PRO A 798 31.68 29.66 3.82
CA PRO A 798 31.93 28.22 3.79
C PRO A 798 33.15 27.85 2.93
N ILE A 799 33.82 26.73 3.21
CA ILE A 799 35.04 26.27 2.50
C ILE A 799 34.76 25.00 1.70
N SER A 800 35.22 24.93 0.45
CA SER A 800 35.21 23.70 -0.34
C SER A 800 36.39 22.80 0.07
N ILE A 801 36.10 21.59 0.56
CA ILE A 801 37.10 20.67 1.12
C ILE A 801 37.06 19.29 0.45
N GLY A 802 38.20 18.61 0.43
CA GLY A 802 38.31 17.18 0.12
C GLY A 802 38.29 16.33 1.40
N ILE A 803 37.62 15.18 1.36
CA ILE A 803 37.63 14.19 2.46
C ILE A 803 37.68 12.76 1.92
N ASN A 804 38.22 11.83 2.71
CA ASN A 804 38.00 10.40 2.49
C ASN A 804 36.62 9.99 3.01
N ALA A 805 35.73 9.57 2.11
CA ALA A 805 34.33 9.28 2.43
C ALA A 805 34.00 7.79 2.56
N ASN A 806 35.00 6.90 2.61
CA ASN A 806 34.76 5.45 2.67
C ASN A 806 33.92 5.04 3.90
N MET A 807 34.17 5.66 5.06
CA MET A 807 33.36 5.44 6.27
C MET A 807 32.03 6.22 6.29
N MET A 808 31.87 7.23 5.43
CA MET A 808 30.66 8.05 5.39
C MET A 808 29.43 7.27 4.88
N GLN A 809 29.63 6.18 4.11
CA GLN A 809 28.53 5.38 3.56
C GLN A 809 27.43 5.05 4.59
N PHE A 810 27.82 4.71 5.82
CA PHE A 810 26.90 4.27 6.89
C PHE A 810 26.75 5.28 8.04
N TYR A 811 27.24 6.51 7.89
CA TYR A 811 27.15 7.50 8.95
C TYR A 811 25.68 7.88 9.23
N PHE A 812 25.32 7.90 10.51
CA PHE A 812 23.96 8.24 10.94
C PHE A 812 23.90 9.53 11.77
N ARG A 813 24.70 9.64 12.84
CA ARG A 813 24.78 10.86 13.70
C ARG A 813 25.99 10.81 14.63
N GLY A 814 26.27 11.91 15.33
CA GLY A 814 27.35 12.03 16.32
C GLY A 814 28.67 12.47 15.70
N ILE A 815 29.70 12.64 16.52
CA ILE A 815 31.01 13.12 16.05
C ILE A 815 31.87 11.93 15.65
N ALA A 816 32.16 11.80 14.36
CA ALA A 816 33.01 10.74 13.84
C ALA A 816 34.48 11.03 14.12
N HIS A 817 35.17 10.10 14.74
CA HIS A 817 36.62 10.13 14.93
C HIS A 817 37.23 8.79 14.51
N PRO A 818 37.21 8.49 13.19
CA PRO A 818 37.69 7.22 12.70
C PRO A 818 39.21 7.13 12.76
N ARG A 819 39.72 5.94 13.09
CA ARG A 819 41.15 5.67 13.08
C ARG A 819 41.73 5.78 11.66
N LYS A 820 43.00 6.19 11.57
CA LYS A 820 43.71 6.43 10.30
C LYS A 820 43.71 5.26 9.31
N PHE A 821 43.57 4.02 9.76
CA PHE A 821 43.49 2.86 8.87
C PHE A 821 42.09 2.67 8.24
N LEU A 822 41.03 3.16 8.89
CA LEU A 822 39.67 3.15 8.34
C LEU A 822 39.42 4.35 7.43
N CYS A 823 40.07 5.46 7.73
CA CYS A 823 39.95 6.71 6.99
C CYS A 823 41.34 7.29 6.72
N ASN A 824 41.97 6.86 5.62
CA ASN A 824 43.34 7.26 5.30
C ASN A 824 43.37 8.74 4.86
N PRO A 825 44.09 9.63 5.58
CA PRO A 825 44.16 11.06 5.23
C PRO A 825 44.78 11.35 3.87
N LYS A 826 45.50 10.39 3.26
CA LYS A 826 46.10 10.52 1.93
C LYS A 826 45.19 10.03 0.80
N GLY A 827 44.10 9.34 1.11
CA GLY A 827 43.17 8.76 0.13
C GLY A 827 41.91 9.60 -0.02
N ILE A 828 42.04 10.87 -0.38
CA ILE A 828 40.89 11.76 -0.58
C ILE A 828 40.11 11.27 -1.79
N ASN A 829 38.79 11.12 -1.67
CA ASN A 829 37.97 10.60 -2.76
C ASN A 829 36.59 11.25 -2.82
N HIS A 830 36.33 12.32 -2.06
CA HIS A 830 35.05 13.01 -2.04
C HIS A 830 35.22 14.51 -1.80
N GLY A 831 34.43 15.31 -2.51
CA GLY A 831 34.39 16.77 -2.36
C GLY A 831 33.14 17.19 -1.59
N VAL A 832 33.30 17.97 -0.53
CA VAL A 832 32.22 18.38 0.38
C VAL A 832 32.41 19.82 0.87
N LEU A 833 31.35 20.44 1.37
CA LEU A 833 31.39 21.83 1.82
C LEU A 833 31.48 21.91 3.34
N LEU A 834 32.51 22.57 3.85
CA LEU A 834 32.67 22.87 5.27
C LEU A 834 31.90 24.15 5.63
N VAL A 835 30.90 24.04 6.51
CA VAL A 835 29.95 25.13 6.80
C VAL A 835 30.04 25.68 8.23
N GLY A 836 30.71 24.97 9.14
CA GLY A 836 30.81 25.40 10.54
C GLY A 836 31.68 24.50 11.39
N TYR A 837 31.81 24.86 12.66
CA TYR A 837 32.51 24.09 13.69
C TYR A 837 31.93 24.37 15.07
N GLY A 838 32.21 23.47 16.01
CA GLY A 838 31.82 23.66 17.39
C GLY A 838 32.51 22.69 18.33
N ASN A 839 32.10 22.74 19.60
CA ASN A 839 32.57 21.85 20.66
C ASN A 839 31.36 21.18 21.30
N GLU A 840 31.40 19.86 21.51
CA GLU A 840 30.37 19.11 22.24
C GLU A 840 30.95 18.58 23.55
N THR A 841 30.34 18.94 24.68
CA THR A 841 30.75 18.46 26.00
C THR A 841 29.80 17.36 26.47
N LYS A 842 30.35 16.16 26.70
CA LYS A 842 29.60 15.02 27.23
C LYS A 842 30.30 14.51 28.49
N GLY A 843 29.68 14.75 29.65
CA GLY A 843 30.33 14.54 30.94
C GLY A 843 31.57 15.43 31.07
N SER A 844 32.74 14.83 31.33
CA SER A 844 34.01 15.56 31.50
C SER A 844 34.85 15.71 30.22
N LYS A 845 34.40 15.21 29.05
CA LYS A 845 35.14 15.26 27.78
C LYS A 845 34.50 16.29 26.84
N THR A 846 35.27 17.29 26.42
CA THR A 846 34.90 18.23 25.35
C THR A 846 35.52 17.77 24.05
N THR A 847 34.70 17.53 23.02
CA THR A 847 35.13 17.05 21.71
C THR A 847 34.86 18.12 20.65
N PRO A 848 35.92 18.74 20.07
CA PRO A 848 35.78 19.68 18.96
C PRO A 848 35.40 18.95 17.66
N TYR A 849 34.55 19.57 16.85
CA TYR A 849 34.07 19.01 15.58
C TYR A 849 33.91 20.06 14.48
N TRP A 850 33.99 19.60 13.23
CA TRP A 850 33.62 20.28 12.01
C TRP A 850 32.19 19.89 11.58
N ILE A 851 31.49 20.81 10.92
CA ILE A 851 30.17 20.59 10.32
C ILE A 851 30.33 20.63 8.81
N VAL A 852 30.06 19.51 8.15
CA VAL A 852 30.25 19.32 6.72
C VAL A 852 28.91 19.06 6.05
N LYS A 853 28.59 19.81 5.00
CA LYS A 853 27.44 19.60 4.11
C LYS A 853 27.82 18.60 3.03
N ASN A 854 27.07 17.50 2.93
CA ASN A 854 27.27 16.45 1.94
C ASN A 854 26.31 16.62 0.73
N SER A 855 26.55 15.86 -0.33
CA SER A 855 25.83 15.90 -1.61
C SER A 855 24.94 14.66 -1.86
N TRP A 856 24.61 13.89 -0.82
CA TRP A 856 23.78 12.66 -0.93
C TRP A 856 22.34 12.86 -0.45
N GLY A 857 21.87 14.11 -0.42
CA GLY A 857 20.51 14.48 -0.03
C GLY A 857 20.25 14.55 1.48
N GLY A 858 19.14 15.20 1.85
CA GLY A 858 18.77 15.46 3.24
C GLY A 858 18.38 14.22 4.07
N HIS A 859 18.19 13.05 3.45
CA HIS A 859 17.85 11.81 4.16
C HIS A 859 19.07 11.03 4.68
N TRP A 860 20.29 11.49 4.39
CA TRP A 860 21.54 10.87 4.83
C TRP A 860 22.16 11.63 6.01
N GLY A 861 22.78 10.94 6.96
CA GLY A 861 23.43 11.57 8.12
C GLY A 861 22.50 12.45 8.96
N GLU A 862 23.01 13.58 9.46
CA GLU A 862 22.25 14.53 10.29
C GLU A 862 21.53 15.56 9.41
N LYS A 863 20.52 15.12 8.65
CA LYS A 863 19.81 15.92 7.63
C LYS A 863 20.71 16.39 6.47
N GLY A 864 21.62 15.52 6.03
CA GLY A 864 22.60 15.79 4.98
C GLY A 864 23.94 16.32 5.48
N TYR A 865 24.10 16.45 6.80
CA TYR A 865 25.34 16.93 7.42
C TYR A 865 26.12 15.81 8.11
N TYR A 866 27.44 16.00 8.14
CA TYR A 866 28.41 15.13 8.76
C TYR A 866 29.20 15.90 9.82
N ARG A 867 29.27 15.36 11.04
CA ARG A 867 30.12 15.90 12.11
C ARG A 867 31.36 15.03 12.25
N VAL A 868 32.53 15.64 12.07
CA VAL A 868 33.83 14.96 12.13
C VAL A 868 34.74 15.68 13.11
N TYR A 869 35.59 14.92 13.80
CA TYR A 869 36.53 15.46 14.77
C TYR A 869 37.44 16.54 14.17
N ARG A 870 37.70 17.60 14.95
CA ARG A 870 38.53 18.75 14.60
C ARG A 870 39.80 18.76 15.47
N GLY A 871 40.97 18.74 14.85
CA GLY A 871 42.25 18.98 15.53
C GLY A 871 43.42 18.10 15.07
N ASP A 872 43.17 17.04 14.31
CA ASP A 872 44.21 16.09 13.88
C ASP A 872 44.20 15.75 12.38
N GLY A 873 43.42 16.47 11.57
CA GLY A 873 43.28 16.20 10.14
C GLY A 873 42.50 14.91 9.86
N THR A 874 41.54 14.55 10.71
CA THR A 874 40.70 13.34 10.54
C THR A 874 40.20 13.22 9.10
N CYS A 875 40.40 12.05 8.48
CA CYS A 875 40.03 11.77 7.10
C CYS A 875 40.64 12.69 6.01
N GLY A 876 41.69 13.45 6.34
CA GLY A 876 42.36 14.35 5.40
C GLY A 876 41.59 15.66 5.14
N ILE A 877 40.65 16.04 6.01
CA ILE A 877 39.77 17.20 5.81
C ILE A 877 40.50 18.53 5.54
N ASN A 878 41.73 18.66 6.04
CA ASN A 878 42.54 19.87 5.94
C ASN A 878 43.47 19.89 4.71
N THR A 879 43.51 18.84 3.90
CA THR A 879 44.54 18.66 2.86
C THR A 879 44.21 19.39 1.55
N MET A 880 42.92 19.49 1.19
CA MET A 880 42.44 20.12 -0.04
C MET A 880 41.36 21.16 0.31
N CYS A 881 41.78 22.34 0.74
CA CYS A 881 40.86 23.41 1.14
C CYS A 881 40.93 24.56 0.13
N SER A 882 39.78 24.98 -0.41
CA SER A 882 39.72 26.05 -1.41
C SER A 882 38.45 26.88 -1.28
N SER A 883 38.50 28.13 -1.75
CA SER A 883 37.34 29.01 -1.84
C SER A 883 37.41 29.92 -3.07
N ALA A 884 36.26 30.29 -3.59
CA ALA A 884 36.10 31.39 -4.54
C ALA A 884 36.42 32.74 -3.90
N LEU A 885 36.86 33.67 -4.75
CA LEU A 885 37.02 35.09 -4.47
C LEU A 885 36.04 35.88 -5.33
N ILE A 886 35.28 36.75 -4.67
CA ILE A 886 34.26 37.61 -5.28
C ILE A 886 34.44 39.00 -4.69
N ASP A 887 34.55 40.00 -5.57
CA ASP A 887 34.76 41.41 -5.22
C ASP A 887 33.46 42.13 -4.84
#